data_AF-A0A318CQB9-F1
#
_entry.id   AF-A0A318CQB9-F1
#
_cell.length_a   1.000
_cell.length_b   1.000
_cell.length_c   1.000
_cell.angle_alpha   90.00
_cell.angle_beta   90.00
_cell.angle_gamma   90.00
#
_symmetry.space_group_name_H-M   'P 1'
#
loop_
_entity.id
_entity.type
_entity.pdbx_description
1 polymer ?
#
loop_
_entity_poly.entity_id
_entity_poly.type
_entity_poly.pdbx_seq_one_letter_code
_entity_poly.pdbx_strand_id
1 'polypeptide(L)'
;MEKISIKNKRSPRDPDLYYYVGIDAGSVSLNCIVINHEKEIVYEFPYERHLGRVEEKVLTLIQGLYERFGQERIRSVSFTGNHGKKLGEELGTFYEFETISQVLGAVFLRPDVKTIISMGGQETALLQINHYDSGWELEYFNTNGPCASGTGSFIDQQAQRLATTIYTRKTDFIPDEIDKILADFIKLGLKSQRPANVACRCTVFTKSDMIHLQNKGEKLEDIIYGLHVGNARNYMSTIVSNRALEEPILFVGGLSLNDLQVKAFRSYFPGLIVPPHNTSIGALGVALGALESGMEDRVDPDVLKTGGFKSKVSVPVAPRLALKQTIFPETNEIRKKSLRKKTRVYLGIDVGSTTTKYALINEDREIIHKTYVPTQGKPIEVTQRLLSCIRDDIGKSIEIVGTATTGSGRNVVGDFLNADLIIDEITAHARGAVEICPEVDTIFEIGGQDSKYISIANTYPLDFDMNKVCAAGTGSFLHELANKYGINIVGEFQEIALSSDRPVKLAERCTVFMESDLVSYHQKGVERKNLIAGLCYAIVYNYLNRVVGKRKIGHKVMFLGGPSLNKGVVAAFENILGRGLLVPRHREVLGAYGAAVSVQEKMRLEERDRSTFRGLDSAIKDRMEYTEKICRADPHCHNRCKLKVYNFDGRRSIWGGECGRYELTRGTGPRKENFFKLRQEVWQSYMAGVYTDLQDEPLMEIDNRPTVGMQRALYGHQLGIMWAHFFDRLGFRLVMSPPTNAHISETGTEIIAAETCYPVKVSHGHIKELAGKTRYLFLPSIINMPTPEPSEAGYYCPMSQSNSYMVRMALELDPSSVLSPVIHLKYDPELLALEISGQIQSKLGASGAEIKKALYHALDRHNRFVTELYRRGQKILEDRDPDEPIVVVTGRPYNLYDERLNLRLGRNLSKIGVTALPMDFIDVSSVDLSDFPSMYWGLGAQILRVARFIKERPNCFGLHLTNFGCGPDSFIEHFYKYIMGDKAYLILELDEHSAVAGVMTRLEAYRNVIENTMQKSRSDMNLDLRAAN
;
A
#
# COMPACT_ATOMS: atom_id res chain seq x y z
N MET A 1 37.11 20.53 -6.88
CA MET A 1 38.21 20.91 -5.97
C MET A 1 39.04 22.00 -6.66
N GLU A 2 38.62 23.25 -6.52
CA GLU A 2 39.46 24.43 -6.71
C GLU A 2 39.42 25.20 -5.39
N LYS A 3 40.61 25.53 -4.87
CA LYS A 3 40.78 26.15 -3.56
C LYS A 3 40.31 27.60 -3.62
N ILE A 4 39.17 27.89 -3.00
CA ILE A 4 38.84 29.25 -2.59
C ILE A 4 39.87 29.66 -1.52
N SER A 5 40.64 30.68 -1.85
CA SER A 5 41.69 31.27 -1.05
C SER A 5 41.13 31.86 0.25
N ILE A 6 41.36 31.17 1.38
CA ILE A 6 41.19 31.73 2.73
C ILE A 6 42.26 32.82 2.92
N LYS A 7 41.89 34.09 2.76
CA LYS A 7 42.70 35.24 3.20
C LYS A 7 42.15 35.77 4.52
N ASN A 8 43.06 35.94 5.49
CA ASN A 8 42.95 36.64 6.77
C ASN A 8 42.00 36.07 7.84
N LYS A 9 42.55 35.19 8.70
CA LYS A 9 42.03 35.02 10.07
C LYS A 9 42.30 36.29 10.88
N ARG A 10 41.31 37.19 10.98
CA ARG A 10 41.26 38.15 12.09
C ARG A 10 40.97 37.39 13.39
N SER A 11 41.61 37.81 14.48
CA SER A 11 41.39 37.29 15.83
C SER A 11 39.94 37.56 16.28
N PRO A 12 39.27 36.70 17.08
CA PRO A 12 37.95 36.95 17.68
C PRO A 12 37.89 38.12 18.69
N ARG A 13 38.89 39.01 18.68
CA ARG A 13 39.12 40.10 19.64
C ARG A 13 39.17 41.48 18.96
N ASP A 14 38.44 41.65 17.85
CA ASP A 14 38.22 42.96 17.23
C ASP A 14 36.96 43.60 17.89
N PRO A 15 37.07 44.77 18.54
CA PRO A 15 35.97 45.38 19.31
C PRO A 15 34.78 45.86 18.45
N ASP A 16 34.93 45.96 17.13
CA ASP A 16 33.85 46.37 16.20
C ASP A 16 33.12 45.17 15.56
N LEU A 17 33.46 43.93 15.93
CA LEU A 17 32.89 42.72 15.34
C LEU A 17 31.60 42.28 16.06
N TYR A 18 30.46 42.40 15.37
CA TYR A 18 29.16 41.89 15.83
C TYR A 18 28.63 40.78 14.92
N TYR A 19 27.74 39.95 15.48
CA TYR A 19 27.26 38.71 14.89
C TYR A 19 25.74 38.66 14.79
N TYR A 20 25.25 38.00 13.74
CA TYR A 20 23.86 37.62 13.57
C TYR A 20 23.76 36.10 13.60
N VAL A 21 22.83 35.60 14.40
CA VAL A 21 22.58 34.17 14.59
C VAL A 21 21.26 33.84 13.91
N GLY A 22 21.29 32.90 12.98
CA GLY A 22 20.08 32.29 12.44
C GLY A 22 19.92 30.87 12.95
N ILE A 23 18.72 30.55 13.41
CA ILE A 23 18.35 29.24 13.93
C ILE A 23 17.18 28.71 13.11
N ASP A 24 17.38 27.58 12.44
CA ASP A 24 16.32 26.83 11.79
C ASP A 24 15.84 25.73 12.74
N ALA A 25 14.69 25.96 13.35
CA ALA A 25 14.01 25.03 14.24
C ALA A 25 12.96 24.23 13.45
N GLY A 26 13.45 23.29 12.65
CA GLY A 26 12.65 22.43 11.79
C GLY A 26 11.79 21.41 12.54
N SER A 27 11.12 20.52 11.80
CA SER A 27 10.20 19.52 12.35
C SER A 27 10.87 18.40 13.18
N VAL A 28 12.13 18.08 12.85
CA VAL A 28 12.88 16.97 13.45
C VAL A 28 14.26 17.38 13.98
N SER A 29 14.81 18.48 13.47
CA SER A 29 16.19 18.92 13.71
C SER A 29 16.30 20.41 13.97
N LEU A 30 17.42 20.79 14.61
CA LEU A 30 17.84 22.15 14.86
C LEU A 30 19.14 22.40 14.08
N ASN A 31 19.16 23.48 13.30
CA ASN A 31 20.35 23.94 12.58
C ASN A 31 20.63 25.39 12.97
N CYS A 32 21.90 25.79 13.00
CA CYS A 32 22.26 27.16 13.34
C CYS A 32 23.49 27.62 12.58
N ILE A 33 23.44 28.86 12.09
CA ILE A 33 24.56 29.56 11.47
C ILE A 33 24.76 30.91 12.15
N VAL A 34 26.03 31.29 12.31
CA VAL A 34 26.44 32.60 12.80
C VAL A 34 27.23 33.28 11.70
N ILE A 35 26.82 34.50 11.36
CA ILE A 35 27.52 35.36 10.40
C ILE A 35 28.02 36.64 11.08
N ASN A 36 29.10 37.22 10.57
CA ASN A 36 29.50 38.58 10.93
C ASN A 36 28.81 39.63 10.05
N HIS A 37 29.04 40.91 10.36
CA HIS A 37 28.53 42.04 9.59
C HIS A 37 29.01 42.10 8.13
N GLU A 38 30.11 41.44 7.77
CA GLU A 38 30.57 41.27 6.39
C GLU A 38 29.93 40.09 5.65
N LYS A 39 28.90 39.46 6.23
CA LYS A 39 28.20 38.26 5.72
C LYS A 39 29.07 36.98 5.69
N GLU A 40 30.20 36.96 6.37
CA GLU A 40 31.06 35.76 6.46
C GLU A 40 30.49 34.78 7.50
N ILE A 41 30.40 33.49 7.13
CA ILE A 41 30.00 32.42 8.05
C ILE A 41 31.15 32.16 9.02
N VAL A 42 30.97 32.53 10.29
CA VAL A 42 31.98 32.36 11.34
C VAL A 42 31.77 31.06 12.12
N TYR A 43 30.56 30.51 12.11
CA TYR A 43 30.24 29.25 12.77
C TYR A 43 28.99 28.59 12.19
N GLU A 44 29.04 27.27 12.09
CA GLU A 44 27.90 26.41 11.83
C GLU A 44 27.78 25.42 13.00
N PHE A 45 26.58 25.35 13.58
CA PHE A 45 26.25 24.33 14.56
C PHE A 45 25.96 23.01 13.83
N PRO A 46 26.51 21.88 14.29
CA PRO A 46 26.25 20.59 13.67
C PRO A 46 24.75 20.28 13.62
N TYR A 47 24.30 19.63 12.53
CA TYR A 47 22.93 19.11 12.43
C TYR A 47 22.58 18.26 13.65
N GLU A 48 21.59 18.69 14.44
CA GLU A 48 21.17 18.00 15.65
C GLU A 48 19.68 17.67 15.63
N ARG A 49 19.32 16.41 15.89
CA ARG A 49 17.92 16.01 16.05
C ARG A 49 17.41 16.41 17.45
N HIS A 50 16.31 17.15 17.52
CA HIS A 50 15.77 17.62 18.80
C HIS A 50 14.86 16.60 19.51
N LEU A 51 14.41 15.54 18.84
CA LEU A 51 13.58 14.45 19.41
C LEU A 51 12.36 14.94 20.20
N GLY A 52 11.71 16.01 19.71
CA GLY A 52 10.57 16.66 20.37
C GLY A 52 10.92 17.59 21.54
N ARG A 53 12.19 17.73 21.93
CA ARG A 53 12.68 18.62 22.99
C ARG A 53 13.22 19.93 22.43
N VAL A 54 12.41 20.61 21.62
CA VAL A 54 12.86 21.80 20.86
C VAL A 54 13.33 22.91 21.79
N GLU A 55 12.52 23.31 22.77
CA GLU A 55 12.80 24.41 23.69
C GLU A 55 14.07 24.17 24.52
N GLU A 56 14.26 22.95 25.04
CA GLU A 56 15.46 22.53 25.78
C GLU A 56 16.73 22.62 24.92
N LYS A 57 16.65 22.15 23.67
CA LYS A 57 17.77 22.16 22.73
C LYS A 57 18.12 23.56 22.25
N VAL A 58 17.11 24.38 21.97
CA VAL A 58 17.29 25.81 21.63
C VAL A 58 17.92 26.57 22.80
N LEU A 59 17.47 26.33 24.03
CA LEU A 59 18.08 26.93 25.22
C LEU A 59 19.57 26.56 25.33
N THR A 60 19.89 25.28 25.19
CA THR A 60 21.27 24.78 25.25
C THR A 60 22.13 25.40 24.14
N LEU A 61 21.59 25.52 22.93
CA LEU A 61 22.26 26.14 21.79
C LEU A 61 22.57 27.62 22.05
N ILE A 62 21.57 28.41 22.48
CA ILE A 62 21.74 29.85 22.72
C ILE A 62 22.76 30.09 23.85
N GLN A 63 22.70 29.32 24.93
CA GLN A 63 23.69 29.38 26.01
C GLN A 63 25.10 29.12 25.49
N GLY A 64 25.29 28.06 24.70
CA GLY A 64 26.59 27.75 24.09
C GLY A 64 27.09 28.84 23.13
N LEU A 65 26.19 29.50 22.40
CA LEU A 65 26.54 30.64 21.54
C LEU A 65 26.96 31.86 22.35
N TYR A 66 26.28 32.16 23.45
CA TYR A 66 26.61 33.28 24.35
C TYR A 66 27.94 33.06 25.06
N GLU A 67 28.23 31.84 25.49
CA GLU A 67 29.54 31.47 26.03
C GLU A 67 30.66 31.64 25.00
N ARG A 68 30.40 31.28 23.74
CA ARG A 68 31.41 31.28 22.67
C ARG A 68 31.68 32.67 22.08
N PHE A 69 30.63 33.43 21.79
CA PHE A 69 30.72 34.71 21.09
C PHE A 69 30.52 35.91 22.01
N GLY A 70 30.05 35.72 23.25
CA GLY A 70 29.69 36.80 24.16
C GLY A 70 28.34 37.41 23.78
N GLN A 71 27.42 37.46 24.75
CA GLN A 71 26.05 37.94 24.56
C GLN A 71 26.00 39.35 23.94
N GLU A 72 26.86 40.27 24.37
CA GLU A 72 26.89 41.66 23.87
C GLU A 72 27.34 41.80 22.40
N ARG A 73 27.98 40.77 21.82
CA ARG A 73 28.40 40.79 20.41
C ARG A 73 27.40 40.16 19.46
N ILE A 74 26.38 39.46 19.98
CA ILE A 74 25.29 38.92 19.16
C ILE A 74 24.22 40.01 19.08
N ARG A 75 24.04 40.60 17.90
CA ARG A 75 23.03 41.65 17.67
C ARG A 75 21.64 41.10 17.51
N SER A 76 21.49 39.96 16.84
CA SER A 76 20.20 39.32 16.65
C SER A 76 20.34 37.80 16.74
N VAL A 77 19.35 37.18 17.37
CA VAL A 77 19.05 35.75 17.23
C VAL A 77 17.71 35.66 16.52
N SER A 78 17.69 35.03 15.36
CA SER A 78 16.50 34.97 14.50
C SER A 78 16.12 33.54 14.19
N PHE A 79 14.84 33.31 13.95
CA PHE A 79 14.29 31.96 13.81
C PHE A 79 13.63 31.73 12.45
N THR A 80 13.75 30.51 11.96
CA THR A 80 12.96 29.98 10.85
C THR A 80 12.55 28.53 11.12
N GLY A 81 11.80 27.93 10.19
CA GLY A 81 11.29 26.57 10.31
C GLY A 81 10.01 26.45 11.13
N ASN A 82 9.53 25.20 11.25
CA ASN A 82 8.23 24.85 11.84
C ASN A 82 8.02 25.34 13.28
N HIS A 83 9.03 25.23 14.12
CA HIS A 83 8.96 25.68 15.50
C HIS A 83 9.46 27.13 15.65
N GLY A 84 10.10 27.68 14.61
CA GLY A 84 10.72 28.99 14.63
C GLY A 84 9.74 30.12 14.88
N LYS A 85 8.51 30.05 14.35
CA LYS A 85 7.51 31.12 14.55
C LYS A 85 7.13 31.27 16.01
N LYS A 86 6.79 30.14 16.65
CA LYS A 86 6.41 30.09 18.07
C LYS A 86 7.57 30.61 18.94
N LEU A 87 8.78 30.12 18.70
CA LEU A 87 9.97 30.56 19.41
C LEU A 87 10.26 32.06 19.18
N GLY A 88 10.08 32.53 17.96
CA GLY A 88 10.22 33.93 17.58
C GLY A 88 9.28 34.85 18.36
N GLU A 89 8.00 34.50 18.39
CA GLU A 89 6.94 35.22 19.13
C GLU A 89 7.19 35.18 20.65
N GLU A 90 7.60 34.04 21.20
CA GLU A 90 7.87 33.88 22.64
C GLU A 90 9.11 34.62 23.11
N LEU A 91 10.15 34.66 22.28
CA LEU A 91 11.42 35.31 22.60
C LEU A 91 11.52 36.76 22.13
N GLY A 92 10.49 37.26 21.44
CA GLY A 92 10.47 38.62 20.88
C GLY A 92 11.57 38.84 19.83
N THR A 93 11.78 37.85 18.96
CA THR A 93 12.87 37.85 17.96
C THR A 93 12.35 37.81 16.54
N PHE A 94 13.19 38.27 15.60
CA PHE A 94 12.90 38.18 14.16
C PHE A 94 12.60 36.73 13.73
N TYR A 95 11.49 36.56 13.01
CA TYR A 95 11.11 35.31 12.37
C TYR A 95 10.90 35.54 10.89
N GLU A 96 11.41 34.62 10.07
CA GLU A 96 11.14 34.58 8.64
C GLU A 96 10.68 33.18 8.22
N PHE A 97 9.79 33.13 7.23
CA PHE A 97 9.31 31.89 6.66
C PHE A 97 10.47 31.07 6.06
N GLU A 98 10.43 29.76 6.30
CA GLU A 98 11.48 28.83 5.87
C GLU A 98 11.72 28.88 4.36
N THR A 99 10.66 28.96 3.56
CA THR A 99 10.75 29.08 2.10
C THR A 99 11.63 30.26 1.68
N ILE A 100 11.43 31.43 2.28
CA ILE A 100 12.20 32.64 1.95
C ILE A 100 13.64 32.53 2.45
N SER A 101 13.80 32.04 3.67
CA SER A 101 15.12 31.84 4.27
C SER A 101 15.96 30.84 3.48
N GLN A 102 15.37 29.74 2.99
CA GLN A 102 16.08 28.78 2.16
C GLN A 102 16.54 29.38 0.83
N VAL A 103 15.70 30.21 0.19
CA VAL A 103 16.09 30.89 -1.07
C VAL A 103 17.23 31.88 -0.81
N LEU A 104 17.12 32.72 0.22
CA LEU A 104 18.16 33.70 0.58
C LEU A 104 19.51 33.02 0.83
N GLY A 105 19.54 31.97 1.63
CA GLY A 105 20.76 31.22 1.91
C GLY A 105 21.32 30.52 0.65
N ALA A 106 20.45 29.98 -0.20
CA ALA A 106 20.86 29.28 -1.43
C ALA A 106 21.45 30.24 -2.47
N VAL A 107 20.81 31.38 -2.72
CA VAL A 107 21.32 32.41 -3.64
C VAL A 107 22.64 32.99 -3.11
N PHE A 108 22.77 33.18 -1.79
CA PHE A 108 24.02 33.63 -1.21
C PHE A 108 25.18 32.66 -1.47
N LEU A 109 24.96 31.35 -1.28
CA LEU A 109 25.99 30.33 -1.54
C LEU A 109 26.25 30.10 -3.03
N ARG A 110 25.20 30.27 -3.85
CA ARG A 110 25.28 30.01 -5.28
C ARG A 110 24.45 31.04 -6.08
N PRO A 111 25.02 32.21 -6.41
CA PRO A 111 24.29 33.35 -6.94
C PRO A 111 23.43 33.09 -8.17
N ASP A 112 23.84 32.21 -9.08
CA ASP A 112 23.08 31.92 -10.30
C ASP A 112 22.11 30.72 -10.15
N VAL A 113 21.86 30.21 -8.92
CA VAL A 113 21.01 29.01 -8.68
C VAL A 113 19.62 29.18 -9.29
N LYS A 114 19.16 28.16 -10.03
CA LYS A 114 17.87 28.20 -10.71
C LYS A 114 16.82 27.35 -10.04
N THR A 115 17.23 26.23 -9.44
CA THR A 115 16.31 25.31 -8.76
C THR A 115 16.87 24.86 -7.43
N ILE A 116 16.01 24.79 -6.41
CA ILE A 116 16.32 24.21 -5.10
C ILE A 116 15.34 23.08 -4.82
N ILE A 117 15.89 21.88 -4.64
CA ILE A 117 15.20 20.73 -4.07
C ILE A 117 15.51 20.75 -2.58
N SER A 118 14.50 20.99 -1.74
CA SER A 118 14.66 20.97 -0.29
C SER A 118 13.94 19.77 0.29
N MET A 119 14.64 18.91 1.02
CA MET A 119 14.05 17.72 1.65
C MET A 119 14.51 17.60 3.11
N GLY A 120 13.62 18.02 4.01
CA GLY A 120 13.80 17.94 5.45
C GLY A 120 13.14 16.71 6.08
N GLY A 121 12.92 16.79 7.40
CA GLY A 121 12.32 15.73 8.20
C GLY A 121 10.88 15.45 7.80
N GLN A 122 9.96 16.41 7.93
CA GLN A 122 8.54 16.24 7.57
C GLN A 122 8.11 17.12 6.38
N GLU A 123 9.05 17.89 5.84
CA GLU A 123 8.80 18.86 4.79
C GLU A 123 9.71 18.63 3.62
N THR A 124 9.18 18.96 2.46
CA THR A 124 9.85 18.82 1.20
C THR A 124 9.30 19.89 0.26
N ALA A 125 10.19 20.61 -0.39
CA ALA A 125 9.87 21.74 -1.25
C ALA A 125 10.64 21.68 -2.58
N LEU A 126 10.04 22.28 -3.60
CA LEU A 126 10.68 22.69 -4.83
C LEU A 126 10.59 24.20 -4.92
N LEU A 127 11.71 24.87 -5.17
CA LEU A 127 11.80 26.33 -5.32
C LEU A 127 12.50 26.62 -6.66
N GLN A 128 11.88 27.40 -7.54
CA GLN A 128 12.47 27.83 -8.80
C GLN A 128 12.65 29.34 -8.81
N ILE A 129 13.84 29.77 -9.22
CA ILE A 129 14.32 31.14 -9.09
C ILE A 129 14.60 31.68 -10.47
N ASN A 130 13.94 32.79 -10.79
CA ASN A 130 14.25 33.56 -11.98
C ASN A 130 15.26 34.66 -11.65
N HIS A 131 16.16 34.94 -12.59
CA HIS A 131 17.24 35.92 -12.42
C HIS A 131 17.09 37.04 -13.44
N TYR A 132 17.26 38.27 -12.97
CA TYR A 132 17.24 39.50 -13.76
C TYR A 132 18.52 40.30 -13.50
N ASP A 133 18.80 41.28 -14.35
CA ASP A 133 19.92 42.20 -14.14
C ASP A 133 19.80 42.99 -12.82
N SER A 134 18.58 43.15 -12.29
CA SER A 134 18.28 43.85 -11.05
C SER A 134 18.19 42.97 -9.79
N GLY A 135 18.36 41.65 -9.90
CA GLY A 135 18.23 40.72 -8.77
C GLY A 135 17.58 39.39 -9.15
N TRP A 136 16.87 38.77 -8.21
CA TRP A 136 16.20 37.48 -8.40
C TRP A 136 14.77 37.52 -7.84
N GLU A 137 13.91 36.64 -8.35
CA GLU A 137 12.59 36.39 -7.76
C GLU A 137 12.33 34.89 -7.62
N LEU A 138 11.56 34.52 -6.60
CA LEU A 138 11.03 33.16 -6.46
C LEU A 138 9.83 33.01 -7.39
N GLU A 139 10.07 32.55 -8.61
CA GLU A 139 9.06 32.38 -9.66
C GLU A 139 8.02 31.32 -9.26
N TYR A 140 8.48 30.23 -8.66
CA TYR A 140 7.61 29.12 -8.30
C TYR A 140 8.06 28.42 -7.03
N PHE A 141 7.09 27.99 -6.23
CA PHE A 141 7.34 27.05 -5.15
C PHE A 141 6.22 26.02 -5.04
N ASN A 142 6.57 24.83 -4.57
CA ASN A 142 5.62 23.77 -4.22
C ASN A 142 6.12 23.03 -2.99
N THR A 143 5.21 22.60 -2.11
CA THR A 143 5.54 21.87 -0.88
C THR A 143 4.64 20.64 -0.71
N ASN A 144 5.12 19.63 0.01
CA ASN A 144 4.29 18.48 0.33
C ASN A 144 3.14 18.85 1.28
N GLY A 145 2.02 18.13 1.18
CA GLY A 145 0.95 18.20 2.17
C GLY A 145 1.37 17.65 3.54
N PRO A 146 0.45 17.56 4.53
CA PRO A 146 0.77 17.14 5.91
C PRO A 146 1.23 15.67 6.07
N CYS A 147 1.44 14.96 4.97
CA CYS A 147 1.91 13.58 4.99
C CYS A 147 3.44 13.54 4.96
N ALA A 148 4.04 12.70 5.80
CA ALA A 148 5.48 12.44 5.79
C ALA A 148 5.94 11.61 4.56
N SER A 149 5.03 11.17 3.69
CA SER A 149 5.44 10.42 2.48
C SER A 149 6.24 11.33 1.56
N GLY A 150 7.38 10.85 1.06
CA GLY A 150 8.27 11.67 0.24
C GLY A 150 9.32 12.47 1.05
N THR A 151 9.39 12.34 2.38
CA THR A 151 10.27 13.16 3.24
C THR A 151 11.36 12.35 3.96
N GLY A 152 12.24 13.00 4.71
CA GLY A 152 13.27 12.32 5.52
C GLY A 152 12.68 11.39 6.59
N SER A 153 11.58 11.79 7.23
CA SER A 153 10.87 10.97 8.23
C SER A 153 10.35 9.67 7.62
N PHE A 154 9.96 9.65 6.34
CA PHE A 154 9.57 8.42 5.66
C PHE A 154 10.72 7.42 5.60
N ILE A 155 11.93 7.89 5.27
CA ILE A 155 13.15 7.07 5.26
C ILE A 155 13.52 6.63 6.68
N ASP A 156 13.48 7.54 7.65
CA ASP A 156 13.76 7.23 9.06
C ASP A 156 12.87 6.10 9.59
N GLN A 157 11.57 6.18 9.32
CA GLN A 157 10.62 5.15 9.71
C GLN A 157 10.95 3.79 9.07
N GLN A 158 11.31 3.76 7.78
CA GLN A 158 11.67 2.51 7.12
C GLN A 158 13.01 1.95 7.61
N ALA A 159 13.98 2.81 7.90
CA ALA A 159 15.29 2.43 8.41
C ALA A 159 15.18 1.82 9.81
N GLN A 160 14.47 2.47 10.74
CA GLN A 160 14.20 1.92 12.08
C GLN A 160 13.52 0.56 12.01
N ARG A 161 12.58 0.36 11.08
CA ARG A 161 11.91 -0.93 10.87
C ARG A 161 12.89 -2.01 10.44
N LEU A 162 13.72 -1.73 9.43
CA LEU A 162 14.71 -2.67 8.92
C LEU A 162 15.92 -2.86 9.86
N ALA A 163 16.12 -1.97 10.83
CA ALA A 163 17.18 -2.08 11.84
C ALA A 163 17.16 -3.45 12.52
N THR A 164 16.00 -3.98 12.87
CA THR A 164 15.86 -5.33 13.48
C THR A 164 16.37 -6.47 12.59
N THR A 165 16.41 -6.26 11.27
CA THR A 165 16.95 -7.24 10.30
C THR A 165 18.45 -7.03 10.11
N ILE A 166 18.93 -5.79 10.22
CA ILE A 166 20.35 -5.42 10.14
C ILE A 166 21.11 -5.87 11.39
N TYR A 167 20.53 -5.65 12.58
CA TYR A 167 21.12 -5.97 13.87
C TYR A 167 20.51 -7.26 14.42
N THR A 168 21.24 -8.37 14.34
CA THR A 168 20.79 -9.72 14.72
C THR A 168 20.61 -9.95 16.24
N ARG A 169 20.39 -8.92 17.07
CA ARG A 169 20.37 -9.03 18.55
C ARG A 169 19.06 -8.54 19.20
N LYS A 170 18.68 -9.23 20.28
CA LYS A 170 17.73 -8.76 21.30
C LYS A 170 18.36 -7.58 22.03
N THR A 171 17.96 -6.36 21.70
CA THR A 171 18.23 -5.21 22.57
C THR A 171 17.08 -4.24 22.42
N ASP A 172 16.58 -3.77 23.55
CA ASP A 172 15.64 -2.66 23.64
C ASP A 172 16.27 -1.46 22.92
N PHE A 173 15.58 -0.95 21.89
CA PHE A 173 16.07 0.18 21.12
C PHE A 173 16.17 1.41 22.04
N ILE A 174 17.39 1.93 22.20
CA ILE A 174 17.61 3.22 22.85
C ILE A 174 17.43 4.28 21.76
N PRO A 175 16.59 5.32 21.99
CA PRO A 175 16.36 6.40 21.02
C PRO A 175 17.63 7.07 20.45
N ASP A 176 18.75 6.98 21.16
CA ASP A 176 20.03 7.60 20.82
C ASP A 176 20.83 6.86 19.72
N GLU A 177 20.37 5.71 19.19
CA GLU A 177 21.08 4.97 18.13
C GLU A 177 20.57 5.23 16.69
N ILE A 178 19.59 6.14 16.49
CA ILE A 178 18.96 6.34 15.17
C ILE A 178 19.95 6.71 14.06
N ASP A 179 20.93 7.58 14.36
CA ASP A 179 21.89 8.05 13.35
C ASP A 179 22.82 6.91 12.89
N LYS A 180 23.17 6.00 13.80
CA LYS A 180 23.94 4.79 13.48
C LYS A 180 23.13 3.83 12.61
N ILE A 181 21.85 3.61 12.95
CA ILE A 181 20.92 2.80 12.15
C ILE A 181 20.85 3.34 10.72
N LEU A 182 20.69 4.66 10.58
CA LEU A 182 20.61 5.31 9.28
C LEU A 182 21.91 5.19 8.48
N ALA A 183 23.06 5.38 9.13
CA ALA A 183 24.36 5.22 8.48
C ALA A 183 24.56 3.79 7.94
N ASP A 184 24.26 2.77 8.74
CA ASP A 184 24.36 1.36 8.32
C ASP A 184 23.34 1.03 7.23
N PHE A 185 22.12 1.58 7.33
CA PHE A 185 21.06 1.45 6.33
C PHE A 185 21.49 1.98 4.96
N ILE A 186 22.01 3.22 4.92
CA ILE A 186 22.50 3.88 3.70
C ILE A 186 23.68 3.08 3.12
N LYS A 187 24.65 2.71 3.96
CA LYS A 187 25.83 1.93 3.55
C LYS A 187 25.46 0.57 2.96
N LEU A 188 24.42 -0.08 3.47
CA LEU A 188 23.93 -1.34 2.93
C LEU A 188 23.30 -1.14 1.54
N GLY A 189 22.40 -0.17 1.39
CA GLY A 189 21.75 0.12 0.10
C GLY A 189 22.73 0.57 -1.00
N LEU A 190 23.80 1.28 -0.65
CA LEU A 190 24.86 1.67 -1.61
C LEU A 190 25.58 0.48 -2.25
N LYS A 191 25.53 -0.72 -1.65
CA LYS A 191 26.09 -1.94 -2.24
C LYS A 191 25.26 -2.46 -3.41
N SER A 192 23.99 -2.06 -3.52
CA SER A 192 23.12 -2.48 -4.61
C SER A 192 23.42 -1.72 -5.90
N GLN A 193 23.38 -2.46 -7.00
CA GLN A 193 23.43 -1.93 -8.38
C GLN A 193 22.06 -2.01 -9.06
N ARG A 194 21.06 -2.63 -8.41
CA ARG A 194 19.75 -2.91 -9.00
C ARG A 194 18.65 -2.67 -7.95
N PRO A 195 17.92 -1.54 -8.01
CA PRO A 195 16.88 -1.26 -7.06
C PRO A 195 15.71 -2.23 -7.22
N ALA A 196 15.15 -2.74 -6.12
CA ALA A 196 13.86 -3.42 -6.15
C ALA A 196 12.74 -2.40 -6.42
N ASN A 197 11.65 -2.82 -7.06
CA ASN A 197 10.50 -1.94 -7.23
C ASN A 197 9.70 -1.90 -5.91
N VAL A 198 9.82 -0.80 -5.17
CA VAL A 198 9.16 -0.58 -3.87
C VAL A 198 8.13 0.53 -4.02
N ALA A 199 6.87 0.25 -3.68
CA ALA A 199 5.81 1.25 -3.67
C ALA A 199 6.06 2.31 -2.57
N CYS A 200 6.23 3.58 -2.95
CA CYS A 200 6.64 4.67 -2.03
C CYS A 200 5.60 5.78 -1.83
N ARG A 201 4.31 5.50 -2.11
CA ARG A 201 3.21 6.47 -1.98
C ARG A 201 2.84 6.83 -0.54
N CYS A 202 3.03 5.89 0.39
CA CYS A 202 2.70 6.06 1.80
C CYS A 202 3.54 5.11 2.64
N THR A 203 3.97 5.55 3.83
CA THR A 203 4.76 4.77 4.81
C THR A 203 4.15 3.41 5.16
N VAL A 204 2.81 3.29 5.13
CA VAL A 204 2.08 2.05 5.45
C VAL A 204 2.11 1.07 4.28
N PHE A 205 1.99 1.59 3.06
CA PHE A 205 2.02 0.79 1.84
C PHE A 205 3.42 0.25 1.58
N THR A 206 4.41 1.13 1.65
CA THR A 206 5.84 0.80 1.52
C THR A 206 6.23 -0.32 2.48
N LYS A 207 5.76 -0.27 3.72
CA LYS A 207 6.00 -1.31 4.71
C LYS A 207 5.51 -2.69 4.26
N SER A 208 4.25 -2.76 3.83
CA SER A 208 3.63 -4.03 3.41
C SER A 208 4.37 -4.61 2.22
N ASP A 209 4.72 -3.76 1.25
CA ASP A 209 5.44 -4.15 0.05
C ASP A 209 6.87 -4.63 0.36
N MET A 210 7.63 -3.90 1.19
CA MET A 210 8.97 -4.29 1.64
C MET A 210 8.96 -5.66 2.35
N ILE A 211 8.00 -5.91 3.25
CA ILE A 211 7.88 -7.19 3.95
C ILE A 211 7.59 -8.33 2.95
N HIS A 212 6.74 -8.08 1.94
CA HIS A 212 6.49 -9.06 0.89
C HIS A 212 7.74 -9.35 0.05
N LEU A 213 8.53 -8.32 -0.30
CA LEU A 213 9.79 -8.48 -1.00
C LEU A 213 10.80 -9.27 -0.16
N GLN A 214 10.92 -8.99 1.15
CA GLN A 214 11.77 -9.76 2.07
C GLN A 214 11.33 -11.23 2.14
N ASN A 215 10.02 -11.50 2.25
CA ASN A 215 9.50 -12.87 2.31
C ASN A 215 9.71 -13.64 1.00
N LYS A 216 9.84 -12.95 -0.15
CA LYS A 216 10.26 -13.53 -1.44
C LYS A 216 11.78 -13.72 -1.54
N GLY A 217 12.51 -13.26 -0.53
CA GLY A 217 13.96 -13.33 -0.43
C GLY A 217 14.69 -12.25 -1.24
N GLU A 218 14.03 -11.16 -1.63
CA GLU A 218 14.76 -10.04 -2.22
C GLU A 218 15.85 -9.56 -1.24
N LYS A 219 17.01 -9.17 -1.80
CA LYS A 219 18.14 -8.77 -0.98
C LYS A 219 17.82 -7.45 -0.29
N LEU A 220 18.24 -7.33 0.96
CA LEU A 220 17.93 -6.15 1.76
C LEU A 220 18.54 -4.88 1.14
N GLU A 221 19.75 -4.96 0.58
CA GLU A 221 20.39 -3.86 -0.15
C GLU A 221 19.59 -3.39 -1.38
N ASP A 222 18.94 -4.31 -2.10
CA ASP A 222 18.15 -3.99 -3.29
C ASP A 222 16.82 -3.32 -2.90
N ILE A 223 16.20 -3.77 -1.80
CA ILE A 223 15.00 -3.14 -1.22
C ILE A 223 15.33 -1.72 -0.72
N ILE A 224 16.45 -1.55 -0.01
CA ILE A 224 16.86 -0.23 0.51
C ILE A 224 17.15 0.74 -0.64
N TYR A 225 17.84 0.29 -1.70
CA TYR A 225 18.04 1.17 -2.86
C TYR A 225 16.72 1.48 -3.57
N GLY A 226 15.86 0.47 -3.74
CA GLY A 226 14.50 0.62 -4.28
C GLY A 226 13.66 1.65 -3.54
N LEU A 227 13.75 1.68 -2.21
CA LEU A 227 13.08 2.67 -1.37
C LEU A 227 13.50 4.11 -1.71
N HIS A 228 14.79 4.38 -1.89
CA HIS A 228 15.27 5.73 -2.19
C HIS A 228 14.92 6.16 -3.62
N VAL A 229 14.95 5.23 -4.58
CA VAL A 229 14.49 5.46 -5.96
C VAL A 229 12.98 5.75 -5.97
N GLY A 230 12.18 4.96 -5.24
CA GLY A 230 10.76 5.20 -5.11
C GLY A 230 10.43 6.50 -4.38
N ASN A 231 11.25 6.92 -3.40
CA ASN A 231 11.10 8.21 -2.71
C ASN A 231 11.39 9.39 -3.67
N ALA A 232 12.46 9.30 -4.47
CA ALA A 232 12.75 10.28 -5.52
C ALA A 232 11.63 10.32 -6.58
N ARG A 233 11.12 9.16 -6.99
CA ARG A 233 9.97 9.06 -7.90
C ARG A 233 8.74 9.76 -7.34
N ASN A 234 8.45 9.56 -6.04
CA ASN A 234 7.33 10.23 -5.39
C ASN A 234 7.51 11.76 -5.45
N TYR A 235 8.71 12.27 -5.14
CA TYR A 235 9.03 13.69 -5.29
C TYR A 235 8.77 14.21 -6.72
N MET A 236 9.22 13.47 -7.74
CA MET A 236 8.97 13.83 -9.14
C MET A 236 7.47 13.91 -9.43
N SER A 237 6.69 12.91 -9.02
CA SER A 237 5.25 12.87 -9.32
C SER A 237 4.42 13.90 -8.54
N THR A 238 4.78 14.22 -7.29
CA THR A 238 3.92 15.02 -6.40
C THR A 238 4.38 16.47 -6.25
N ILE A 239 5.69 16.73 -6.36
CA ILE A 239 6.26 18.07 -6.15
C ILE A 239 6.66 18.69 -7.49
N VAL A 240 7.43 17.98 -8.31
CA VAL A 240 7.87 18.48 -9.62
C VAL A 240 6.74 18.46 -10.64
N SER A 241 5.93 17.40 -10.63
CA SER A 241 4.84 17.16 -11.59
C SER A 241 5.37 17.18 -13.04
N ASN A 242 4.84 18.07 -13.89
CA ASN A 242 5.25 18.21 -15.29
C ASN A 242 6.25 19.36 -15.53
N ARG A 243 6.85 19.92 -14.47
CA ARG A 243 7.75 21.08 -14.62
C ARG A 243 9.14 20.66 -15.08
N ALA A 244 9.70 21.42 -16.01
CA ALA A 244 11.11 21.37 -16.31
C ALA A 244 11.90 22.03 -15.17
N LEU A 245 12.91 21.34 -14.65
CA LEU A 245 13.82 21.91 -13.67
C LEU A 245 15.04 22.48 -14.39
N GLU A 246 15.37 23.73 -14.05
CA GLU A 246 16.50 24.42 -14.64
C GLU A 246 17.75 24.20 -13.79
N GLU A 247 18.85 23.85 -14.46
CA GLU A 247 20.16 23.82 -13.84
C GLU A 247 20.70 25.25 -13.69
N PRO A 248 21.55 25.50 -12.67
CA PRO A 248 22.00 24.57 -11.64
C PRO A 248 20.99 24.29 -10.51
N ILE A 249 20.88 23.00 -10.16
CA ILE A 249 19.95 22.48 -9.16
C ILE A 249 20.69 22.19 -7.85
N LEU A 250 20.29 22.85 -6.76
CA LEU A 250 20.78 22.57 -5.41
C LEU A 250 19.90 21.56 -4.70
N PHE A 251 20.49 20.61 -3.98
CA PHE A 251 19.80 19.69 -3.09
C PHE A 251 20.16 19.97 -1.63
N VAL A 252 19.17 20.35 -0.82
CA VAL A 252 19.33 20.90 0.53
C VAL A 252 18.41 20.22 1.54
N GLY A 253 18.64 20.44 2.83
CA GLY A 253 17.89 19.84 3.93
C GLY A 253 18.47 18.52 4.43
N GLY A 254 17.88 17.93 5.48
CA GLY A 254 18.46 16.74 6.14
C GLY A 254 18.73 15.56 5.21
N LEU A 255 17.91 15.34 4.18
CA LEU A 255 18.10 14.24 3.23
C LEU A 255 19.27 14.45 2.25
N SER A 256 19.81 15.66 2.10
CA SER A 256 21.01 15.88 1.28
C SER A 256 22.27 15.25 1.87
N LEU A 257 22.26 14.90 3.17
CA LEU A 257 23.30 14.11 3.82
C LEU A 257 23.23 12.61 3.48
N ASN A 258 22.12 12.15 2.89
CA ASN A 258 21.94 10.75 2.53
C ASN A 258 22.47 10.49 1.12
N ASP A 259 23.69 9.94 1.02
CA ASP A 259 24.36 9.62 -0.24
C ASP A 259 23.52 8.72 -1.17
N LEU A 260 22.69 7.85 -0.62
CA LEU A 260 21.83 6.96 -1.41
C LEU A 260 20.62 7.71 -1.98
N GLN A 261 20.07 8.68 -1.24
CA GLN A 261 19.04 9.59 -1.76
C GLN A 261 19.63 10.52 -2.83
N VAL A 262 20.84 11.05 -2.61
CA VAL A 262 21.57 11.85 -3.60
C VAL A 262 21.81 11.03 -4.87
N LYS A 263 22.24 9.76 -4.75
CA LYS A 263 22.39 8.83 -5.87
C LYS A 263 21.07 8.63 -6.63
N ALA A 264 19.95 8.52 -5.91
CA ALA A 264 18.63 8.37 -6.52
C ALA A 264 18.18 9.63 -7.27
N PHE A 265 18.43 10.84 -6.75
CA PHE A 265 18.13 12.07 -7.52
C PHE A 265 19.06 12.27 -8.70
N ARG A 266 20.33 11.86 -8.60
CA ARG A 266 21.29 11.96 -9.72
C ARG A 266 20.92 11.12 -10.93
N SER A 267 20.06 10.10 -10.78
CA SER A 267 19.52 9.40 -11.96
C SER A 267 18.52 10.23 -12.76
N TYR A 268 17.89 11.23 -12.13
CA TYR A 268 17.03 12.21 -12.79
C TYR A 268 17.82 13.45 -13.21
N PHE A 269 18.72 13.93 -12.33
CA PHE A 269 19.48 15.16 -12.50
C PHE A 269 20.98 14.90 -12.34
N PRO A 270 21.69 14.49 -13.41
CA PRO A 270 23.12 14.20 -13.33
C PRO A 270 23.96 15.36 -12.79
N GLY A 271 23.56 16.61 -13.05
CA GLY A 271 24.18 17.84 -12.57
C GLY A 271 23.82 18.26 -11.13
N LEU A 272 23.08 17.45 -10.36
CA LEU A 272 22.64 17.80 -9.00
C LEU A 272 23.81 18.16 -8.06
N ILE A 273 23.73 19.34 -7.45
CA ILE A 273 24.74 19.89 -6.55
C ILE A 273 24.23 19.81 -5.11
N VAL A 274 25.02 19.20 -4.21
CA VAL A 274 24.81 19.32 -2.76
C VAL A 274 25.78 20.40 -2.27
N PRO A 275 25.29 21.61 -1.88
CA PRO A 275 26.17 22.71 -1.49
C PRO A 275 26.83 22.47 -0.12
N PRO A 276 27.89 23.24 0.23
CA PRO A 276 28.32 23.34 1.62
C PRO A 276 27.17 23.88 2.49
N HIS A 277 27.17 23.55 3.78
CA HIS A 277 26.12 23.96 4.73
C HIS A 277 24.69 23.54 4.33
N ASN A 278 24.54 22.49 3.51
CA ASN A 278 23.27 22.07 2.91
C ASN A 278 22.11 21.86 3.89
N THR A 279 22.37 21.49 5.15
CA THR A 279 21.34 21.36 6.19
C THR A 279 20.97 22.68 6.86
N SER A 280 21.83 23.69 6.76
CA SER A 280 21.77 24.94 7.51
C SER A 280 21.44 26.15 6.63
N ILE A 281 21.05 25.94 5.36
CA ILE A 281 20.75 27.01 4.42
C ILE A 281 19.60 27.91 4.90
N GLY A 282 18.56 27.34 5.52
CA GLY A 282 17.50 28.12 6.15
C GLY A 282 18.02 29.02 7.27
N ALA A 283 18.87 28.47 8.15
CA ALA A 283 19.52 29.23 9.22
C ALA A 283 20.41 30.36 8.67
N LEU A 284 21.15 30.12 7.58
CA LEU A 284 21.94 31.16 6.90
C LEU A 284 21.05 32.27 6.36
N GLY A 285 19.95 31.92 5.68
CA GLY A 285 19.07 32.92 5.08
C GLY A 285 18.36 33.80 6.08
N VAL A 286 17.90 33.25 7.21
CA VAL A 286 17.28 34.09 8.26
C VAL A 286 18.31 35.00 8.93
N ALA A 287 19.56 34.55 9.12
CA ALA A 287 20.64 35.41 9.62
C ALA A 287 20.96 36.56 8.65
N LEU A 288 20.99 36.28 7.35
CA LEU A 288 21.17 37.29 6.30
C LEU A 288 20.00 38.28 6.27
N GLY A 289 18.76 37.78 6.36
CA GLY A 289 17.56 38.62 6.40
C GLY A 289 17.53 39.55 7.62
N ALA A 290 17.95 39.04 8.79
CA ALA A 290 18.08 39.84 10.00
C ALA A 290 19.14 40.95 9.88
N LEU A 291 20.29 40.64 9.28
CA LEU A 291 21.34 41.62 8.98
C LEU A 291 20.85 42.70 8.00
N GLU A 292 20.19 42.30 6.92
CA GLU A 292 19.69 43.23 5.89
C GLU A 292 18.55 44.12 6.40
N SER A 293 17.75 43.60 7.32
CA SER A 293 16.67 44.34 7.98
C SER A 293 17.15 45.18 9.17
N GLY A 294 18.42 45.07 9.57
CA GLY A 294 19.00 45.81 10.70
C GLY A 294 18.39 45.42 12.06
N MET A 295 18.05 44.14 12.25
CA MET A 295 17.44 43.66 13.50
C MET A 295 18.43 43.67 14.66
N GLU A 296 17.98 44.08 15.85
CA GLU A 296 18.78 44.14 17.09
C GLU A 296 18.08 43.43 18.27
N ASP A 297 17.54 42.23 18.00
CA ASP A 297 16.77 41.47 18.99
C ASP A 297 17.67 40.66 19.93
N ARG A 298 17.57 40.92 21.24
CA ARG A 298 18.29 40.15 22.27
C ARG A 298 17.36 39.12 22.90
N VAL A 299 17.86 37.89 23.05
CA VAL A 299 17.13 36.81 23.73
C VAL A 299 17.53 36.76 25.19
N ASP A 300 16.53 36.68 26.08
CA ASP A 300 16.74 36.28 27.48
C ASP A 300 16.54 34.75 27.61
N PRO A 301 17.62 33.97 27.87
CA PRO A 301 17.52 32.53 28.03
C PRO A 301 16.61 32.07 29.19
N ASP A 302 16.34 32.93 30.19
CA ASP A 302 15.51 32.58 31.34
C ASP A 302 14.01 32.51 31.00
N VAL A 303 13.58 33.10 29.87
CA VAL A 303 12.23 32.96 29.32
C VAL A 303 11.93 31.50 28.96
N LEU A 304 12.92 30.79 28.38
CA LEU A 304 12.79 29.36 28.06
C LEU A 304 12.87 28.45 29.30
N LYS A 305 13.51 28.89 30.40
CA LYS A 305 13.58 28.12 31.66
C LYS A 305 12.29 28.19 32.48
N THR A 306 11.60 29.34 32.43
CA THR A 306 10.38 29.60 33.21
C THR A 306 9.10 29.14 32.50
N GLY A 307 9.16 28.93 31.18
CA GLY A 307 8.06 28.49 30.31
C GLY A 307 7.64 27.02 30.46
N GLY A 308 7.43 26.53 31.69
CA GLY A 308 6.70 25.28 31.93
C GLY A 308 5.19 25.48 31.73
N PHE A 309 4.74 25.73 30.49
CA PHE A 309 3.34 26.04 30.21
C PHE A 309 2.45 24.79 30.34
N LYS A 310 1.96 24.54 31.56
CA LYS A 310 0.71 23.80 31.80
C LYS A 310 -0.49 24.67 31.44
N SER A 311 -0.63 25.03 30.17
CA SER A 311 -1.94 25.42 29.66
C SER A 311 -2.90 24.26 29.91
N LYS A 312 -4.06 24.49 30.54
CA LYS A 312 -5.14 23.51 30.60
C LYS A 312 -5.65 23.32 29.17
N VAL A 313 -4.99 22.47 28.40
CA VAL A 313 -5.41 22.20 27.03
C VAL A 313 -6.71 21.44 27.07
N SER A 314 -7.77 22.11 26.62
CA SER A 314 -9.08 21.51 26.43
C SER A 314 -9.00 20.56 25.23
N VAL A 315 -8.75 19.28 25.51
CA VAL A 315 -8.79 18.20 24.52
C VAL A 315 -10.05 17.35 24.73
N PRO A 316 -10.69 16.86 23.66
CA PRO A 316 -11.80 15.93 23.79
C PRO A 316 -11.32 14.62 24.43
N VAL A 317 -12.09 14.12 25.41
CA VAL A 317 -11.74 12.91 26.18
C VAL A 317 -12.72 11.77 25.95
N ALA A 318 -12.24 10.54 26.13
CA ALA A 318 -13.02 9.30 26.08
C ALA A 318 -13.23 8.73 27.50
N PRO A 319 -14.14 7.74 27.67
CA PRO A 319 -14.30 7.06 28.96
C PRO A 319 -13.02 6.38 29.43
N ARG A 320 -12.87 6.21 30.76
CA ARG A 320 -11.74 5.47 31.34
C ARG A 320 -11.73 4.01 30.89
N LEU A 321 -10.54 3.49 30.56
CA LEU A 321 -10.34 2.08 30.23
C LEU A 321 -10.44 1.22 31.50
N ALA A 322 -11.39 0.29 31.52
CA ALA A 322 -11.53 -0.71 32.58
C ALA A 322 -12.22 -1.95 32.01
N LEU A 323 -11.78 -3.15 32.43
CA LEU A 323 -12.45 -4.40 32.11
C LEU A 323 -13.51 -4.69 33.18
N LYS A 324 -14.76 -4.85 32.78
CA LYS A 324 -15.89 -5.12 33.70
C LYS A 324 -16.59 -6.45 33.36
N GLN A 325 -16.67 -6.79 32.08
CA GLN A 325 -17.43 -7.94 31.58
C GLN A 325 -16.52 -9.01 30.98
N THR A 326 -15.38 -8.62 30.39
CA THR A 326 -14.46 -9.56 29.73
C THR A 326 -13.56 -10.25 30.76
N ILE A 327 -13.57 -11.59 30.76
CA ILE A 327 -12.60 -12.39 31.52
C ILE A 327 -11.27 -12.41 30.74
N PHE A 328 -10.23 -11.80 31.31
CA PHE A 328 -8.91 -11.73 30.69
C PHE A 328 -7.95 -12.74 31.32
N PRO A 329 -7.38 -13.70 30.57
CA PRO A 329 -6.36 -14.61 31.10
C PRO A 329 -5.06 -13.87 31.42
N GLU A 330 -4.67 -13.85 32.70
CA GLU A 330 -3.44 -13.19 33.18
C GLU A 330 -2.15 -13.85 32.67
N THR A 331 -2.20 -15.16 32.42
CA THR A 331 -1.06 -15.92 31.89
C THR A 331 -1.50 -16.81 30.73
N ASN A 332 -0.61 -16.91 29.75
CA ASN A 332 -0.71 -17.81 28.61
C ASN A 332 0.30 -18.97 28.71
N GLU A 333 0.89 -19.22 29.87
CA GLU A 333 1.79 -20.36 30.07
C GLU A 333 1.05 -21.70 29.99
N ILE A 334 1.71 -22.70 29.41
CA ILE A 334 1.20 -24.08 29.37
C ILE A 334 1.55 -24.75 30.69
N ARG A 335 0.58 -25.41 31.32
CA ARG A 335 0.84 -26.25 32.50
C ARG A 335 1.70 -27.44 32.09
N LYS A 336 2.92 -27.53 32.63
CA LYS A 336 3.83 -28.66 32.37
C LYS A 336 3.21 -29.96 32.90
N LYS A 337 2.79 -30.86 32.00
CA LYS A 337 2.40 -32.25 32.29
C LYS A 337 3.55 -33.18 31.88
N SER A 338 3.73 -34.30 32.60
CA SER A 338 4.65 -35.35 32.17
C SER A 338 4.12 -36.01 30.89
N LEU A 339 4.91 -36.00 29.82
CA LEU A 339 4.56 -36.62 28.54
C LEU A 339 4.96 -38.11 28.57
N ARG A 340 4.07 -38.98 28.08
CA ARG A 340 4.43 -40.38 27.85
C ARG A 340 5.44 -40.48 26.70
N LYS A 341 6.31 -41.48 26.74
CA LYS A 341 7.30 -41.72 25.67
C LYS A 341 6.56 -41.95 24.34
N LYS A 342 6.95 -41.24 23.28
CA LYS A 342 6.33 -41.24 21.94
C LYS A 342 4.85 -40.83 21.95
N THR A 343 4.51 -39.76 22.67
CA THR A 343 3.17 -39.16 22.56
C THR A 343 2.93 -38.70 21.11
N ARG A 344 1.85 -39.16 20.47
CA ARG A 344 1.47 -38.72 19.11
C ARG A 344 1.00 -37.28 19.15
N VAL A 345 1.51 -36.46 18.24
CA VAL A 345 1.25 -35.02 18.20
C VAL A 345 1.06 -34.49 16.80
N TYR A 346 0.34 -33.38 16.69
CA TYR A 346 0.09 -32.65 15.45
C TYR A 346 0.67 -31.25 15.58
N LEU A 347 1.43 -30.83 14.58
CA LEU A 347 2.13 -29.54 14.55
C LEU A 347 1.45 -28.60 13.57
N GLY A 348 0.91 -27.50 14.06
CA GLY A 348 0.48 -26.39 13.22
C GLY A 348 1.48 -25.24 13.31
N ILE A 349 1.82 -24.64 12.18
CA ILE A 349 2.71 -23.48 12.10
C ILE A 349 1.98 -22.34 11.36
N ASP A 350 1.75 -21.23 12.07
CA ASP A 350 1.23 -20.01 11.50
C ASP A 350 2.39 -19.08 11.15
N VAL A 351 2.63 -18.93 9.84
CA VAL A 351 3.72 -18.14 9.27
C VAL A 351 3.14 -16.81 8.80
N GLY A 352 2.97 -15.88 9.74
CA GLY A 352 2.54 -14.52 9.46
C GLY A 352 3.66 -13.65 8.88
N SER A 353 3.27 -12.50 8.34
CA SER A 353 4.19 -11.53 7.75
C SER A 353 5.13 -10.91 8.78
N THR A 354 4.65 -10.68 10.01
CA THR A 354 5.43 -10.13 11.13
C THR A 354 5.87 -11.17 12.14
N THR A 355 5.10 -12.24 12.33
CA THR A 355 5.30 -13.23 13.39
C THR A 355 5.10 -14.64 12.89
N THR A 356 5.98 -15.54 13.31
CA THR A 356 5.84 -16.98 13.08
C THR A 356 5.53 -17.64 14.42
N LYS A 357 4.51 -18.49 14.44
CA LYS A 357 4.08 -19.22 15.62
C LYS A 357 3.91 -20.69 15.31
N TYR A 358 4.02 -21.53 16.33
CA TYR A 358 3.50 -22.89 16.24
C TYR A 358 2.69 -23.26 17.48
N ALA A 359 1.79 -24.21 17.28
CA ALA A 359 1.09 -24.93 18.32
C ALA A 359 1.27 -26.43 18.07
N LEU A 360 1.73 -27.14 19.10
CA LEU A 360 1.84 -28.59 19.11
C LEU A 360 0.74 -29.15 20.00
N ILE A 361 -0.14 -29.97 19.41
CA ILE A 361 -1.30 -30.54 20.10
C ILE A 361 -1.19 -32.06 20.20
N ASN A 362 -1.74 -32.64 21.28
CA ASN A 362 -1.90 -34.08 21.41
C ASN A 362 -3.20 -34.57 20.71
N GLU A 363 -3.51 -35.85 20.85
CA GLU A 363 -4.71 -36.47 20.27
C GLU A 363 -6.03 -35.93 20.84
N ASP A 364 -5.98 -35.41 22.08
CA ASP A 364 -7.09 -34.78 22.79
C ASP A 364 -7.21 -33.28 22.49
N ARG A 365 -6.43 -32.76 21.52
CA ARG A 365 -6.39 -31.34 21.11
C ARG A 365 -5.96 -30.38 22.22
N GLU A 366 -5.26 -30.86 23.25
CA GLU A 366 -4.59 -30.01 24.23
C GLU A 366 -3.28 -29.48 23.65
N ILE A 367 -3.02 -28.18 23.81
CA ILE A 367 -1.72 -27.57 23.45
C ILE A 367 -0.67 -27.99 24.48
N ILE A 368 0.31 -28.80 24.05
CA ILE A 368 1.39 -29.30 24.91
C ILE A 368 2.66 -28.46 24.81
N HIS A 369 2.87 -27.79 23.68
CA HIS A 369 3.98 -26.88 23.44
C HIS A 369 3.59 -25.84 22.40
N LYS A 370 4.13 -24.63 22.52
CA LYS A 370 3.91 -23.54 21.58
C LYS A 370 5.04 -22.55 21.63
N THR A 371 5.17 -21.74 20.60
CA THR A 371 6.07 -20.58 20.62
C THR A 371 5.52 -19.51 19.68
N TYR A 372 5.76 -18.25 20.01
CA TYR A 372 5.42 -17.07 19.23
C TYR A 372 6.68 -16.20 19.10
N VAL A 373 7.16 -15.94 17.89
CA VAL A 373 8.35 -15.11 17.65
C VAL A 373 8.18 -14.20 16.42
N PRO A 374 8.95 -13.11 16.31
CA PRO A 374 9.01 -12.31 15.09
C PRO A 374 9.56 -13.11 13.89
N THR A 375 8.94 -12.96 12.70
CA THR A 375 9.37 -13.60 11.43
C THR A 375 10.63 -12.99 10.85
N GLN A 376 10.85 -11.69 11.08
CA GLN A 376 12.03 -10.94 10.61
C GLN A 376 12.31 -11.09 9.10
N GLY A 377 11.26 -11.23 8.27
CA GLY A 377 11.38 -11.44 6.82
C GLY A 377 12.06 -12.76 6.42
N LYS A 378 12.28 -13.67 7.38
CA LYS A 378 13.06 -14.90 7.20
C LYS A 378 12.23 -16.13 7.62
N PRO A 379 11.13 -16.44 6.91
CA PRO A 379 10.16 -17.44 7.35
C PRO A 379 10.76 -18.84 7.54
N ILE A 380 11.68 -19.26 6.66
CA ILE A 380 12.31 -20.59 6.77
C ILE A 380 13.29 -20.63 7.95
N GLU A 381 14.23 -19.68 8.06
CA GLU A 381 15.23 -19.64 9.15
C GLU A 381 14.54 -19.59 10.53
N VAL A 382 13.50 -18.76 10.65
CA VAL A 382 12.73 -18.67 11.90
C VAL A 382 12.01 -19.99 12.18
N THR A 383 11.46 -20.65 11.15
CA THR A 383 10.87 -21.98 11.31
C THR A 383 11.91 -23.01 11.77
N GLN A 384 13.12 -23.03 11.20
CA GLN A 384 14.20 -23.92 11.64
C GLN A 384 14.58 -23.70 13.11
N ARG A 385 14.64 -22.44 13.55
CA ARG A 385 14.86 -22.09 14.97
C ARG A 385 13.74 -22.63 15.86
N LEU A 386 12.48 -22.47 15.44
CA LEU A 386 11.32 -22.97 16.17
C LEU A 386 11.30 -24.50 16.25
N LEU A 387 11.63 -25.20 15.17
CA LEU A 387 11.77 -26.65 15.16
C LEU A 387 12.91 -27.13 16.07
N SER A 388 14.00 -26.36 16.16
CA SER A 388 15.10 -26.64 17.09
C SER A 388 14.61 -26.56 18.54
N CYS A 389 13.80 -25.56 18.89
CA CYS A 389 13.17 -25.49 20.21
C CYS A 389 12.33 -26.74 20.51
N ILE A 390 11.52 -27.21 19.56
CA ILE A 390 10.72 -28.44 19.74
C ILE A 390 11.64 -29.65 19.99
N ARG A 391 12.67 -29.82 19.16
CA ARG A 391 13.63 -30.92 19.28
C ARG A 391 14.30 -30.95 20.64
N ASP A 392 14.77 -29.78 21.10
CA ASP A 392 15.58 -29.64 22.31
C ASP A 392 14.72 -29.76 23.58
N ASP A 393 13.50 -29.21 23.58
CA ASP A 393 12.61 -29.23 24.75
C ASP A 393 11.91 -30.58 24.95
N ILE A 394 11.34 -31.16 23.88
CA ILE A 394 10.42 -32.31 23.98
C ILE A 394 10.57 -33.36 22.87
N GLY A 395 11.50 -33.17 21.93
CA GLY A 395 11.60 -33.99 20.71
C GLY A 395 11.75 -35.51 20.95
N LYS A 396 12.41 -35.91 22.04
CA LYS A 396 12.59 -37.33 22.40
C LYS A 396 11.30 -38.00 22.94
N SER A 397 10.33 -37.19 23.36
CA SER A 397 9.12 -37.64 24.04
C SER A 397 7.90 -37.70 23.11
N ILE A 398 8.01 -37.16 21.88
CA ILE A 398 6.89 -36.99 20.96
C ILE A 398 7.12 -37.69 19.62
N GLU A 399 6.04 -37.92 18.89
CA GLU A 399 6.04 -38.36 17.50
C GLU A 399 5.09 -37.46 16.69
N ILE A 400 5.63 -36.69 15.75
CA ILE A 400 4.85 -35.78 14.91
C ILE A 400 4.18 -36.60 13.79
N VAL A 401 2.86 -36.77 13.89
CA VAL A 401 2.06 -37.61 12.97
C VAL A 401 1.24 -36.79 11.97
N GLY A 402 1.24 -35.46 12.09
CA GLY A 402 0.69 -34.57 11.08
C GLY A 402 1.26 -33.16 11.22
N THR A 403 1.44 -32.50 10.08
CA THR A 403 1.96 -31.13 10.01
C THR A 403 1.10 -30.24 9.14
N ALA A 404 0.78 -29.05 9.63
CA ALA A 404 0.03 -28.04 8.90
C ALA A 404 0.76 -26.70 8.89
N THR A 405 0.63 -25.97 7.78
CA THR A 405 1.05 -24.57 7.70
C THR A 405 -0.12 -23.65 7.35
N THR A 406 -0.13 -22.47 7.97
CA THR A 406 -1.08 -21.38 7.72
C THR A 406 -0.38 -20.02 7.76
N GLY A 407 -1.13 -18.93 7.57
CA GLY A 407 -0.59 -17.58 7.43
C GLY A 407 -0.12 -17.23 6.00
N SER A 408 0.48 -16.05 5.84
CA SER A 408 0.90 -15.53 4.53
C SER A 408 2.14 -16.24 3.95
N GLY A 409 3.00 -16.81 4.80
CA GLY A 409 4.18 -17.62 4.41
C GLY A 409 3.91 -19.14 4.37
N ARG A 410 2.64 -19.56 4.38
CA ARG A 410 2.25 -20.99 4.52
C ARG A 410 2.77 -21.89 3.40
N ASN A 411 2.75 -21.41 2.15
CA ASN A 411 3.16 -22.21 0.99
C ASN A 411 4.67 -22.45 1.02
N VAL A 412 5.41 -21.38 1.29
CA VAL A 412 6.85 -21.33 1.50
C VAL A 412 7.30 -22.37 2.54
N VAL A 413 6.75 -22.28 3.76
CA VAL A 413 7.12 -23.21 4.83
C VAL A 413 6.52 -24.60 4.62
N GLY A 414 5.33 -24.69 4.01
CA GLY A 414 4.67 -25.96 3.72
C GLY A 414 5.47 -26.83 2.76
N ASP A 415 5.97 -26.25 1.67
CA ASP A 415 6.86 -26.93 0.72
C ASP A 415 8.17 -27.36 1.40
N PHE A 416 8.79 -26.44 2.15
CA PHE A 416 10.01 -26.66 2.90
C PHE A 416 9.90 -27.86 3.86
N LEU A 417 8.82 -27.94 4.63
CA LEU A 417 8.59 -29.01 5.60
C LEU A 417 8.01 -30.29 5.00
N ASN A 418 7.47 -30.23 3.77
CA ASN A 418 6.60 -31.27 3.22
C ASN A 418 5.29 -31.44 4.01
N ALA A 419 4.66 -30.33 4.37
CA ALA A 419 3.47 -30.31 5.22
C ALA A 419 2.31 -31.13 4.62
N ASP A 420 1.56 -31.81 5.49
CA ASP A 420 0.41 -32.64 5.11
C ASP A 420 -0.82 -31.81 4.72
N LEU A 421 -0.90 -30.59 5.28
CA LEU A 421 -1.96 -29.63 5.00
C LEU A 421 -1.37 -28.22 4.92
N ILE A 422 -1.75 -27.50 3.87
CA ILE A 422 -1.52 -26.06 3.76
C ILE A 422 -2.92 -25.43 3.70
N ILE A 423 -3.24 -24.58 4.66
CA ILE A 423 -4.59 -24.02 4.85
C ILE A 423 -4.51 -22.51 5.05
N ASP A 424 -5.46 -21.77 4.50
CA ASP A 424 -5.54 -20.32 4.71
C ASP A 424 -5.81 -19.97 6.18
N GLU A 425 -5.41 -18.76 6.56
CA GLU A 425 -5.46 -18.29 7.94
C GLU A 425 -6.89 -18.05 8.45
N ILE A 426 -7.84 -17.70 7.57
CA ILE A 426 -9.22 -17.43 7.96
C ILE A 426 -9.86 -18.74 8.41
N THR A 427 -9.72 -19.79 7.60
CA THR A 427 -10.23 -21.12 7.92
C THR A 427 -9.54 -21.68 9.17
N ALA A 428 -8.22 -21.52 9.29
CA ALA A 428 -7.48 -21.98 10.48
C ALA A 428 -7.94 -21.26 11.76
N HIS A 429 -8.05 -19.93 11.75
CA HIS A 429 -8.54 -19.17 12.91
C HIS A 429 -9.97 -19.55 13.28
N ALA A 430 -10.87 -19.67 12.29
CA ALA A 430 -12.26 -20.06 12.53
C ALA A 430 -12.36 -21.46 13.13
N ARG A 431 -11.62 -22.44 12.59
CA ARG A 431 -11.63 -23.80 13.13
C ARG A 431 -11.11 -23.84 14.57
N GLY A 432 -10.03 -23.13 14.86
CA GLY A 432 -9.48 -23.02 16.21
C GLY A 432 -10.45 -22.32 17.20
N ALA A 433 -11.16 -21.29 16.75
CA ALA A 433 -12.13 -20.58 17.57
C ALA A 433 -13.34 -21.45 17.92
N VAL A 434 -13.89 -22.16 16.92
CA VAL A 434 -15.01 -23.11 17.09
C VAL A 434 -14.64 -24.23 18.05
N GLU A 435 -13.40 -24.72 18.01
CA GLU A 435 -12.94 -25.76 18.93
C GLU A 435 -12.96 -25.29 20.39
N ILE A 436 -12.62 -24.03 20.62
CA ILE A 436 -12.63 -23.44 21.97
C ILE A 436 -14.04 -23.08 22.41
N CYS A 437 -14.85 -22.54 21.49
CA CYS A 437 -16.22 -22.12 21.76
C CYS A 437 -17.10 -22.42 20.54
N PRO A 438 -17.87 -23.54 20.56
CA PRO A 438 -18.73 -23.92 19.44
C PRO A 438 -19.81 -22.88 19.09
N GLU A 439 -20.20 -22.04 20.05
CA GLU A 439 -21.18 -20.97 19.89
C GLU A 439 -20.58 -19.63 19.41
N VAL A 440 -19.27 -19.58 19.09
CA VAL A 440 -18.66 -18.35 18.55
C VAL A 440 -19.31 -18.00 17.21
N ASP A 441 -19.73 -16.75 17.06
CA ASP A 441 -20.38 -16.27 15.84
C ASP A 441 -19.58 -15.16 15.13
N THR A 442 -18.65 -14.53 15.85
CA THR A 442 -17.86 -13.42 15.33
C THR A 442 -16.44 -13.51 15.85
N ILE A 443 -15.46 -13.39 14.96
CA ILE A 443 -14.05 -13.26 15.33
C ILE A 443 -13.56 -11.89 14.91
N PHE A 444 -13.00 -11.18 15.88
CA PHE A 444 -12.13 -10.04 15.64
C PHE A 444 -10.69 -10.51 15.75
N GLU A 445 -9.90 -10.34 14.69
CA GLU A 445 -8.47 -10.64 14.70
C GLU A 445 -7.73 -9.38 14.29
N ILE A 446 -6.85 -8.88 15.17
CA ILE A 446 -5.95 -7.79 14.83
C ILE A 446 -4.54 -8.36 14.81
N GLY A 447 -4.01 -8.53 13.61
CA GLY A 447 -2.67 -9.04 13.37
C GLY A 447 -1.61 -7.96 13.45
N GLY A 448 -0.43 -8.30 12.94
CA GLY A 448 0.69 -7.36 12.85
C GLY A 448 0.58 -6.38 11.69
N GLN A 449 0.20 -6.84 10.48
CA GLN A 449 0.03 -6.01 9.28
C GLN A 449 -1.41 -5.96 8.77
N ASP A 450 -2.21 -6.95 9.15
CA ASP A 450 -3.58 -7.08 8.69
C ASP A 450 -4.50 -7.22 9.89
N SER A 451 -5.78 -7.04 9.64
CA SER A 451 -6.84 -7.21 10.62
C SER A 451 -8.03 -7.78 9.90
N LYS A 452 -8.70 -8.71 10.57
CA LYS A 452 -9.72 -9.57 9.96
C LYS A 452 -10.97 -9.57 10.80
N TYR A 453 -12.10 -9.57 10.10
CA TYR A 453 -13.40 -9.88 10.63
C TYR A 453 -13.81 -11.24 10.05
N ILE A 454 -14.33 -12.14 10.88
CA ILE A 454 -14.87 -13.43 10.40
C ILE A 454 -16.22 -13.64 11.06
N SER A 455 -17.26 -13.85 10.26
CA SER A 455 -18.56 -14.33 10.71
C SER A 455 -18.61 -15.84 10.61
N ILE A 456 -19.04 -16.48 11.70
CA ILE A 456 -19.18 -17.93 11.80
C ILE A 456 -20.66 -18.26 11.96
N ALA A 457 -21.12 -19.27 11.21
CA ALA A 457 -22.37 -19.93 11.51
C ALA A 457 -22.24 -21.43 11.22
N ASN A 458 -22.97 -22.24 12.00
CA ASN A 458 -22.91 -23.70 11.91
C ASN A 458 -21.47 -24.23 11.93
N THR A 459 -20.62 -23.66 12.81
CA THR A 459 -19.20 -24.00 12.95
C THR A 459 -18.31 -23.73 11.73
N TYR A 460 -18.79 -23.02 10.71
CA TYR A 460 -18.03 -22.66 9.50
C TYR A 460 -17.99 -21.14 9.24
N PRO A 461 -16.92 -20.61 8.63
CA PRO A 461 -16.91 -19.25 8.11
C PRO A 461 -18.01 -19.06 7.05
N LEU A 462 -18.86 -18.06 7.26
CA LEU A 462 -19.88 -17.62 6.28
C LEU A 462 -19.55 -16.29 5.60
N ASP A 463 -18.88 -15.40 6.31
CA ASP A 463 -18.45 -14.12 5.77
C ASP A 463 -17.10 -13.74 6.39
N PHE A 464 -16.31 -12.97 5.68
CA PHE A 464 -15.09 -12.39 6.21
C PHE A 464 -14.80 -11.04 5.55
N ASP A 465 -14.03 -10.22 6.25
CA ASP A 465 -13.35 -9.09 5.63
C ASP A 465 -11.96 -8.93 6.21
N MET A 466 -11.14 -8.21 5.46
CA MET A 466 -9.78 -7.86 5.86
C MET A 466 -9.56 -6.39 5.51
N ASN A 467 -8.66 -5.72 6.21
CA ASN A 467 -8.19 -4.42 5.76
C ASN A 467 -7.67 -4.52 4.31
N LYS A 468 -8.28 -3.74 3.40
CA LYS A 468 -8.14 -3.93 1.94
C LYS A 468 -6.68 -3.89 1.49
N VAL A 469 -5.96 -2.81 1.81
CA VAL A 469 -4.55 -2.60 1.41
C VAL A 469 -3.72 -1.93 2.52
N CYS A 470 -4.35 -1.27 3.49
CA CYS A 470 -3.67 -0.43 4.47
C CYS A 470 -3.52 -1.12 5.83
N ALA A 471 -2.27 -1.30 6.31
CA ALA A 471 -1.95 -1.81 7.65
C ALA A 471 -2.18 -0.79 8.81
N ALA A 472 -2.91 0.30 8.57
CA ALA A 472 -3.24 1.27 9.59
C ALA A 472 -4.10 0.62 10.69
N GLY A 473 -3.85 0.97 11.95
CA GLY A 473 -4.62 0.43 13.09
C GLY A 473 -4.28 -1.01 13.49
N THR A 474 -3.13 -1.55 13.07
CA THR A 474 -2.72 -2.93 13.37
C THR A 474 -1.76 -3.01 14.56
N GLY A 475 -1.46 -4.22 15.05
CA GLY A 475 -0.54 -4.41 16.18
C GLY A 475 0.88 -3.90 15.94
N SER A 476 1.34 -3.84 14.69
CA SER A 476 2.67 -3.28 14.40
C SER A 476 2.77 -1.78 14.66
N PHE A 477 1.66 -1.04 14.51
CA PHE A 477 1.62 0.38 14.82
C PHE A 477 1.75 0.64 16.34
N LEU A 478 1.07 -0.16 17.16
CA LEU A 478 1.25 -0.11 18.63
C LEU A 478 2.69 -0.35 19.03
N HIS A 479 3.31 -1.37 18.44
CA HIS A 479 4.69 -1.72 18.74
C HIS A 479 5.67 -0.61 18.33
N GLU A 480 5.50 -0.02 17.14
CA GLU A 480 6.32 1.10 16.66
C GLU A 480 6.21 2.32 17.57
N LEU A 481 4.98 2.71 17.95
CA LEU A 481 4.79 3.84 18.86
C LEU A 481 5.33 3.53 20.27
N ALA A 482 5.10 2.33 20.79
CA ALA A 482 5.66 1.92 22.07
C ALA A 482 7.18 2.07 22.07
N ASN A 483 7.87 1.55 21.05
CA ASN A 483 9.33 1.68 20.91
C ASN A 483 9.77 3.15 20.78
N LYS A 484 9.05 3.96 19.99
CA LYS A 484 9.36 5.40 19.82
C LYS A 484 9.33 6.16 21.15
N TYR A 485 8.40 5.80 22.04
CA TYR A 485 8.31 6.39 23.37
C TYR A 485 9.17 5.66 24.42
N GLY A 486 9.86 4.56 24.06
CA GLY A 486 10.59 3.73 25.02
C GLY A 486 9.68 3.02 26.02
N ILE A 487 8.52 2.53 25.56
CA ILE A 487 7.57 1.69 26.33
C ILE A 487 7.73 0.25 25.89
N ASN A 488 7.81 -0.68 26.84
CA ASN A 488 7.63 -2.08 26.53
C ASN A 488 6.17 -2.37 26.15
N ILE A 489 5.96 -2.82 24.92
CA ILE A 489 4.62 -3.17 24.43
C ILE A 489 3.97 -4.30 25.25
N VAL A 490 4.78 -5.16 25.88
CA VAL A 490 4.34 -6.25 26.76
C VAL A 490 4.36 -5.77 28.22
N GLY A 491 3.19 -5.77 28.86
CA GLY A 491 3.04 -5.39 30.27
C GLY A 491 2.96 -3.87 30.49
N GLU A 492 4.04 -3.13 30.24
CA GLU A 492 4.12 -1.71 30.59
C GLU A 492 3.09 -0.84 29.85
N PHE A 493 2.91 -1.04 28.54
CA PHE A 493 1.97 -0.25 27.74
C PHE A 493 0.54 -0.30 28.28
N GLN A 494 0.05 -1.50 28.64
CA GLN A 494 -1.32 -1.65 29.16
C GLN A 494 -1.48 -1.02 30.55
N GLU A 495 -0.45 -1.05 31.40
CA GLU A 495 -0.47 -0.44 32.72
C GLU A 495 -0.58 1.08 32.61
N ILE A 496 0.22 1.69 31.71
CA ILE A 496 0.14 3.11 31.40
C ILE A 496 -1.26 3.46 30.86
N ALA A 497 -1.79 2.70 29.90
CA ALA A 497 -3.12 2.94 29.33
C ALA A 497 -4.23 2.88 30.38
N LEU A 498 -4.23 1.86 31.24
CA LEU A 498 -5.26 1.65 32.27
C LEU A 498 -5.17 2.64 33.45
N SER A 499 -4.00 3.28 33.63
CA SER A 499 -3.80 4.33 34.64
C SER A 499 -4.41 5.69 34.28
N SER A 500 -4.88 5.86 33.03
CA SER A 500 -5.45 7.12 32.57
C SER A 500 -6.89 7.32 33.05
N ASP A 501 -7.14 8.45 33.71
CA ASP A 501 -8.49 8.89 34.08
C ASP A 501 -9.20 9.66 32.97
N ARG A 502 -8.43 10.23 32.03
CA ARG A 502 -8.91 11.12 30.98
C ARG A 502 -8.27 10.80 29.62
N PRO A 503 -8.53 9.61 29.03
CA PRO A 503 -7.99 9.26 27.71
C PRO A 503 -8.36 10.31 26.66
N VAL A 504 -7.41 10.70 25.80
CA VAL A 504 -7.68 11.68 24.73
C VAL A 504 -8.37 11.00 23.55
N LYS A 505 -9.34 11.67 22.93
CA LYS A 505 -9.90 11.24 21.64
C LYS A 505 -8.95 11.65 20.51
N LEU A 506 -8.23 10.69 19.96
CA LEU A 506 -7.39 10.86 18.76
C LEU A 506 -8.24 10.65 17.50
N ALA A 507 -7.82 11.17 16.36
CA ALA A 507 -8.51 10.92 15.09
C ALA A 507 -8.41 9.44 14.66
N GLU A 508 -9.50 8.87 14.18
CA GLU A 508 -9.63 7.47 13.76
C GLU A 508 -9.28 7.22 12.27
N ARG A 509 -8.28 7.96 11.75
CA ARG A 509 -7.92 7.99 10.32
C ARG A 509 -6.77 7.04 9.97
N CYS A 510 -5.67 7.59 9.47
CA CYS A 510 -4.43 6.87 9.15
C CYS A 510 -3.50 6.93 10.36
N THR A 511 -2.63 5.93 10.52
CA THR A 511 -1.59 5.90 11.55
C THR A 511 -0.69 7.12 11.52
N VAL A 512 -0.42 7.68 10.33
CA VAL A 512 0.36 8.92 10.17
C VAL A 512 -0.34 10.09 10.86
N PHE A 513 -1.66 10.25 10.67
CA PHE A 513 -2.42 11.32 11.33
C PHE A 513 -2.59 11.07 12.83
N MET A 514 -2.77 9.80 13.25
CA MET A 514 -2.78 9.46 14.67
C MET A 514 -1.45 9.83 15.34
N GLU A 515 -0.32 9.61 14.66
CA GLU A 515 1.00 10.01 15.14
C GLU A 515 1.15 11.53 15.19
N SER A 516 0.70 12.26 14.16
CA SER A 516 0.67 13.73 14.17
C SER A 516 -0.16 14.28 15.33
N ASP A 517 -1.34 13.69 15.61
CA ASP A 517 -2.17 14.06 16.76
C ASP A 517 -1.44 13.80 18.08
N LEU A 518 -0.76 12.65 18.21
CA LEU A 518 0.03 12.32 19.40
C LEU A 518 1.14 13.34 19.64
N VAL A 519 1.90 13.70 18.59
CA VAL A 519 2.97 14.71 18.68
C VAL A 519 2.38 16.07 19.04
N SER A 520 1.32 16.50 18.35
CA SER A 520 0.68 17.80 18.60
C SER A 520 0.12 17.89 20.03
N TYR A 521 -0.57 16.86 20.52
CA TYR A 521 -1.11 16.86 21.88
C TYR A 521 -0.02 16.73 22.94
N HIS A 522 1.06 15.99 22.65
CA HIS A 522 2.20 15.93 23.55
C HIS A 522 2.90 17.29 23.68
N GLN A 523 3.11 18.01 22.57
CA GLN A 523 3.64 19.37 22.55
C GLN A 523 2.74 20.38 23.28
N LYS A 524 1.43 20.12 23.26
CA LYS A 524 0.43 20.87 24.04
C LYS A 524 0.42 20.51 25.53
N GLY A 525 1.30 19.64 26.01
CA GLY A 525 1.41 19.28 27.42
C GLY A 525 0.43 18.22 27.92
N VAL A 526 -0.24 17.48 27.02
CA VAL A 526 -1.09 16.35 27.42
C VAL A 526 -0.22 15.23 28.01
N GLU A 527 -0.61 14.75 29.20
CA GLU A 527 0.10 13.64 29.86
C GLU A 527 0.13 12.38 29.00
N ARG A 528 1.30 11.73 28.98
CA ARG A 528 1.57 10.50 28.22
C ARG A 528 0.52 9.40 28.46
N LYS A 529 0.09 9.17 29.71
CA LYS A 529 -0.94 8.16 30.03
C LYS A 529 -2.25 8.40 29.26
N ASN A 530 -2.65 9.65 29.09
CA ASN A 530 -3.89 10.02 28.39
C ASN A 530 -3.77 9.81 26.87
N LEU A 531 -2.57 10.03 26.31
CA LEU A 531 -2.26 9.77 24.91
C LEU A 531 -2.24 8.26 24.61
N ILE A 532 -1.57 7.47 25.44
CA ILE A 532 -1.48 6.01 25.29
C ILE A 532 -2.85 5.34 25.45
N ALA A 533 -3.68 5.80 26.40
CA ALA A 533 -5.05 5.32 26.52
C ALA A 533 -5.93 5.73 25.31
N GLY A 534 -5.73 6.94 24.78
CA GLY A 534 -6.39 7.39 23.55
C GLY A 534 -6.03 6.55 22.32
N LEU A 535 -4.80 6.05 22.26
CA LEU A 535 -4.32 5.17 21.20
C LEU A 535 -5.05 3.82 21.18
N CYS A 536 -5.37 3.25 22.34
CA CYS A 536 -6.20 2.03 22.43
C CYS A 536 -7.57 2.26 21.77
N TYR A 537 -8.22 3.39 22.05
CA TYR A 537 -9.49 3.75 21.42
C TYR A 537 -9.35 3.96 19.92
N ALA A 538 -8.34 4.70 19.47
CA ALA A 538 -8.14 5.02 18.05
C ALA A 538 -8.01 3.76 17.20
N ILE A 539 -7.33 2.72 17.70
CA ILE A 539 -7.17 1.43 17.03
C ILE A 539 -8.48 0.68 16.93
N VAL A 540 -9.25 0.63 18.01
CA VAL A 540 -10.54 -0.08 18.00
C VAL A 540 -11.53 0.62 17.07
N TYR A 541 -11.64 1.94 17.11
CA TYR A 541 -12.48 2.68 16.16
C TYR A 541 -12.03 2.47 14.72
N ASN A 542 -10.73 2.50 14.47
CA ASN A 542 -10.20 2.25 13.14
C ASN A 542 -10.57 0.84 12.65
N TYR A 543 -10.40 -0.19 13.48
CA TYR A 543 -10.77 -1.56 13.17
C TYR A 543 -12.27 -1.70 12.87
N LEU A 544 -13.13 -1.17 13.75
CA LEU A 544 -14.58 -1.23 13.58
C LEU A 544 -15.04 -0.50 12.32
N ASN A 545 -14.48 0.68 12.03
CA ASN A 545 -14.90 1.47 10.87
C ASN A 545 -14.35 0.93 9.54
N ARG A 546 -13.11 0.42 9.53
CA ARG A 546 -12.40 0.04 8.29
C ARG A 546 -12.49 -1.43 7.93
N VAL A 547 -12.56 -2.32 8.92
CA VAL A 547 -12.60 -3.78 8.71
C VAL A 547 -14.02 -4.30 8.89
N VAL A 548 -14.64 -4.01 10.03
CA VAL A 548 -16.02 -4.48 10.30
C VAL A 548 -17.03 -3.73 9.43
N GLY A 549 -16.93 -2.40 9.38
CA GLY A 549 -17.82 -1.53 8.62
C GLY A 549 -19.29 -1.70 9.05
N LYS A 550 -20.17 -1.98 8.08
CA LYS A 550 -21.60 -2.22 8.32
C LYS A 550 -21.96 -3.69 8.58
N ARG A 551 -20.97 -4.59 8.70
CA ARG A 551 -21.24 -6.02 8.92
C ARG A 551 -21.86 -6.26 10.29
N LYS A 552 -22.67 -7.31 10.39
CA LYS A 552 -23.31 -7.71 11.63
C LYS A 552 -22.26 -8.19 12.63
N ILE A 553 -22.19 -7.56 13.80
CA ILE A 553 -21.42 -8.11 14.91
C ILE A 553 -22.37 -9.00 15.70
N GLY A 554 -22.12 -10.32 15.69
CA GLY A 554 -22.96 -11.30 16.39
C GLY A 554 -22.85 -11.20 17.91
N HIS A 555 -23.40 -12.16 18.65
CA HIS A 555 -23.49 -12.13 20.10
C HIS A 555 -22.18 -12.57 20.79
N LYS A 556 -21.58 -13.69 20.37
CA LYS A 556 -20.32 -14.20 20.93
C LYS A 556 -19.13 -13.79 20.08
N VAL A 557 -18.52 -12.67 20.47
CA VAL A 557 -17.35 -12.10 19.80
C VAL A 557 -16.06 -12.59 20.45
N MET A 558 -15.23 -13.32 19.70
CA MET A 558 -13.89 -13.71 20.11
C MET A 558 -12.85 -12.72 19.59
N PHE A 559 -11.96 -12.23 20.46
CA PHE A 559 -10.90 -11.30 20.08
C PHE A 559 -9.52 -11.97 20.12
N LEU A 560 -8.83 -11.94 18.97
CA LEU A 560 -7.60 -12.67 18.65
C LEU A 560 -6.50 -11.75 18.12
N GLY A 561 -5.31 -12.33 17.95
CA GLY A 561 -4.13 -11.63 17.42
C GLY A 561 -3.31 -10.93 18.51
N GLY A 562 -2.22 -10.29 18.12
CA GLY A 562 -1.24 -9.71 19.06
C GLY A 562 -1.85 -8.68 20.04
N PRO A 563 -2.61 -7.68 19.58
CA PRO A 563 -3.25 -6.67 20.44
C PRO A 563 -4.28 -7.22 21.41
N SER A 564 -4.81 -8.43 21.21
CA SER A 564 -5.67 -9.10 22.20
C SER A 564 -4.90 -9.49 23.48
N LEU A 565 -3.56 -9.43 23.47
CA LEU A 565 -2.71 -9.58 24.65
C LEU A 565 -2.64 -8.30 25.50
N ASN A 566 -3.15 -7.17 25.02
CA ASN A 566 -3.11 -5.90 25.71
C ASN A 566 -4.46 -5.57 26.36
N LYS A 567 -4.53 -5.56 27.70
CA LYS A 567 -5.77 -5.28 28.44
C LYS A 567 -6.40 -3.93 28.10
N GLY A 568 -5.59 -2.91 27.79
CA GLY A 568 -6.08 -1.59 27.40
C GLY A 568 -6.89 -1.62 26.09
N VAL A 569 -6.44 -2.41 25.11
CA VAL A 569 -7.16 -2.59 23.83
C VAL A 569 -8.45 -3.38 24.04
N VAL A 570 -8.42 -4.44 24.86
CA VAL A 570 -9.64 -5.20 25.20
C VAL A 570 -10.66 -4.32 25.93
N ALA A 571 -10.21 -3.49 26.87
CA ALA A 571 -11.07 -2.54 27.58
C ALA A 571 -11.68 -1.49 26.65
N ALA A 572 -10.93 -1.04 25.62
CA ALA A 572 -11.46 -0.14 24.61
C ALA A 572 -12.57 -0.79 23.78
N PHE A 573 -12.40 -2.05 23.35
CA PHE A 573 -13.46 -2.82 22.69
C PHE A 573 -14.69 -2.98 23.57
N GLU A 574 -14.52 -3.36 24.83
CA GLU A 574 -15.64 -3.53 25.77
C GLU A 574 -16.41 -2.21 25.96
N ASN A 575 -15.70 -1.09 26.13
CA ASN A 575 -16.30 0.23 26.27
C ASN A 575 -17.06 0.67 25.02
N ILE A 576 -16.55 0.37 23.82
CA ILE A 576 -17.20 0.77 22.55
C ILE A 576 -18.39 -0.13 22.21
N LEU A 577 -18.27 -1.45 22.42
CA LEU A 577 -19.33 -2.41 22.10
C LEU A 577 -20.41 -2.47 23.18
N GLY A 578 -20.12 -1.98 24.40
CA GLY A 578 -21.02 -2.07 25.56
C GLY A 578 -21.18 -3.49 26.11
N ARG A 579 -20.34 -4.44 25.69
CA ARG A 579 -20.42 -5.86 26.05
C ARG A 579 -19.04 -6.52 26.15
N GLY A 580 -18.96 -7.59 26.94
CA GLY A 580 -17.74 -8.39 27.07
C GLY A 580 -17.35 -9.14 25.78
N LEU A 581 -16.06 -9.41 25.63
CA LEU A 581 -15.50 -10.21 24.55
C LEU A 581 -14.97 -11.54 25.10
N LEU A 582 -14.91 -12.56 24.25
CA LEU A 582 -14.23 -13.82 24.55
C LEU A 582 -12.74 -13.71 24.20
N VAL A 583 -11.89 -13.80 25.22
CA VAL A 583 -10.43 -13.71 25.07
C VAL A 583 -9.81 -15.01 25.59
N PRO A 584 -9.61 -16.04 24.73
CA PRO A 584 -9.19 -17.35 25.22
C PRO A 584 -7.71 -17.37 25.64
N ARG A 585 -7.34 -18.41 26.41
CA ARG A 585 -5.93 -18.72 26.66
C ARG A 585 -5.24 -19.11 25.34
N HIS A 586 -3.97 -18.75 25.20
CA HIS A 586 -3.14 -19.09 24.04
C HIS A 586 -3.65 -18.53 22.69
N ARG A 587 -4.50 -17.49 22.73
CA ARG A 587 -5.07 -16.80 21.56
C ARG A 587 -4.05 -16.29 20.55
N GLU A 588 -2.81 -16.02 20.97
CA GLU A 588 -1.72 -15.56 20.11
C GLU A 588 -1.19 -16.62 19.15
N VAL A 589 -1.51 -17.91 19.39
CA VAL A 589 -1.17 -19.04 18.51
C VAL A 589 -2.40 -19.71 17.91
N LEU A 590 -3.58 -19.07 17.94
CA LEU A 590 -4.84 -19.74 17.57
C LEU A 590 -4.87 -20.18 16.10
N GLY A 591 -4.29 -19.41 15.17
CA GLY A 591 -4.17 -19.83 13.77
C GLY A 591 -3.36 -21.12 13.64
N ALA A 592 -2.23 -21.23 14.34
CA ALA A 592 -1.43 -22.45 14.38
C ALA A 592 -2.19 -23.61 15.04
N TYR A 593 -2.93 -23.35 16.11
CA TYR A 593 -3.78 -24.33 16.77
C TYR A 593 -4.85 -24.89 15.83
N GLY A 594 -5.61 -24.02 15.16
CA GLY A 594 -6.64 -24.43 14.22
C GLY A 594 -6.09 -25.18 13.01
N ALA A 595 -4.88 -24.82 12.53
CA ALA A 595 -4.18 -25.60 11.51
C ALA A 595 -3.82 -27.01 12.01
N ALA A 596 -3.34 -27.14 13.24
CA ALA A 596 -3.02 -28.44 13.86
C ALA A 596 -4.28 -29.32 14.03
N VAL A 597 -5.41 -28.74 14.44
CA VAL A 597 -6.71 -29.43 14.53
C VAL A 597 -7.17 -29.87 13.13
N SER A 598 -7.04 -29.01 12.13
CA SER A 598 -7.46 -29.30 10.75
C SER A 598 -6.68 -30.47 10.14
N VAL A 599 -5.35 -30.53 10.35
CA VAL A 599 -4.56 -31.68 9.87
C VAL A 599 -4.85 -32.94 10.64
N GLN A 600 -5.13 -32.86 11.94
CA GLN A 600 -5.58 -34.03 12.71
C GLN A 600 -6.87 -34.60 12.14
N GLU A 601 -7.87 -33.76 11.86
CA GLU A 601 -9.14 -34.18 11.26
C GLU A 601 -8.93 -34.78 9.88
N LYS A 602 -8.12 -34.14 9.02
CA LYS A 602 -7.77 -34.67 7.70
C LYS A 602 -7.08 -36.04 7.77
N MET A 603 -6.06 -36.19 8.62
CA MET A 603 -5.33 -37.46 8.77
C MET A 603 -6.28 -38.58 9.22
N ARG A 604 -7.21 -38.28 10.15
CA ARG A 604 -8.23 -39.25 10.60
C ARG A 604 -9.21 -39.61 9.48
N LEU A 605 -9.69 -38.62 8.71
CA LEU A 605 -10.61 -38.84 7.58
C LEU A 605 -9.96 -39.63 6.43
N GLU A 606 -8.66 -39.42 6.19
CA GLU A 606 -7.89 -40.14 5.16
C GLU A 606 -7.34 -41.49 5.66
N GLU A 607 -7.63 -41.88 6.91
CA GLU A 607 -7.06 -43.07 7.58
C GLU A 607 -5.53 -43.13 7.49
N ARG A 608 -4.88 -41.97 7.58
CA ARG A 608 -3.42 -41.82 7.46
C ARG A 608 -2.78 -41.71 8.83
N ASP A 609 -2.02 -42.72 9.20
CA ASP A 609 -1.27 -42.75 10.45
C ASP A 609 0.12 -42.11 10.41
N ARG A 610 0.62 -41.78 9.21
CA ARG A 610 1.96 -41.23 9.00
C ARG A 610 1.93 -39.92 8.21
N SER A 611 2.69 -38.96 8.72
CA SER A 611 2.92 -37.67 8.08
C SER A 611 3.87 -37.78 6.89
N THR A 612 3.69 -36.92 5.88
CA THR A 612 4.70 -36.68 4.83
C THR A 612 5.83 -35.77 5.29
N PHE A 613 5.76 -35.21 6.49
CA PHE A 613 6.77 -34.32 7.07
C PHE A 613 8.17 -34.93 6.94
N ARG A 614 9.12 -34.14 6.43
CA ARG A 614 10.50 -34.60 6.19
C ARG A 614 11.32 -34.87 7.47
N GLY A 615 10.75 -34.60 8.64
CA GLY A 615 11.38 -34.80 9.94
C GLY A 615 12.13 -33.57 10.46
N LEU A 616 12.30 -33.51 11.79
CA LEU A 616 12.94 -32.38 12.48
C LEU A 616 14.41 -32.20 12.06
N ASP A 617 15.21 -33.28 12.08
CA ASP A 617 16.64 -33.18 11.81
C ASP A 617 16.96 -32.76 10.37
N SER A 618 16.18 -33.27 9.38
CA SER A 618 16.31 -32.86 7.98
C SER A 618 15.99 -31.38 7.81
N ALA A 619 14.84 -30.92 8.34
CA ALA A 619 14.43 -29.53 8.24
C ALA A 619 15.41 -28.57 8.94
N ILE A 620 15.88 -28.91 10.15
CA ILE A 620 16.78 -28.04 10.93
C ILE A 620 18.16 -27.88 10.27
N LYS A 621 18.69 -28.94 9.62
CA LYS A 621 20.05 -28.94 9.03
C LYS A 621 20.09 -28.43 7.59
N ASP A 622 18.94 -28.17 6.97
CA ASP A 622 18.86 -27.70 5.59
C ASP A 622 19.53 -26.32 5.43
N ARG A 623 20.41 -26.19 4.43
CA ARG A 623 21.16 -24.96 4.15
C ARG A 623 20.40 -23.96 3.28
N MET A 624 19.21 -24.32 2.79
CA MET A 624 18.35 -23.53 1.91
C MET A 624 19.08 -23.03 0.64
N GLU A 625 19.95 -23.86 0.07
CA GLU A 625 20.65 -23.51 -1.15
C GLU A 625 19.65 -23.35 -2.31
N TYR A 626 19.77 -22.25 -3.07
CA TYR A 626 18.90 -21.96 -4.20
C TYR A 626 19.70 -21.52 -5.42
N THR A 627 19.09 -21.74 -6.58
CA THR A 627 19.57 -21.17 -7.85
C THR A 627 18.61 -20.10 -8.33
N GLU A 628 19.15 -18.99 -8.82
CA GLU A 628 18.35 -17.92 -9.42
C GLU A 628 18.20 -18.16 -10.93
N LYS A 629 16.98 -18.05 -11.45
CA LYS A 629 16.69 -18.18 -12.87
C LYS A 629 15.69 -17.13 -13.31
N ILE A 630 15.88 -16.61 -14.53
CA ILE A 630 14.87 -15.76 -15.18
C ILE A 630 13.73 -16.66 -15.68
N CYS A 631 12.50 -16.30 -15.36
CA CYS A 631 11.30 -16.98 -15.81
C CYS A 631 11.20 -16.90 -17.33
N ARG A 632 11.25 -18.06 -17.99
CA ARG A 632 11.01 -18.23 -19.44
C ARG A 632 9.85 -19.19 -19.73
N ALA A 633 9.01 -19.44 -18.72
CA ALA A 633 7.90 -20.39 -18.85
C ALA A 633 6.75 -19.90 -19.74
N ASP A 634 6.80 -18.65 -20.18
CA ASP A 634 5.99 -18.14 -21.28
C ASP A 634 6.92 -17.29 -22.17
N PRO A 635 7.20 -17.72 -23.42
CA PRO A 635 8.07 -16.99 -24.33
C PRO A 635 7.59 -15.58 -24.65
N HIS A 636 6.28 -15.32 -24.54
CA HIS A 636 5.64 -14.03 -24.82
C HIS A 636 5.48 -13.17 -23.54
N CYS A 637 6.01 -13.62 -22.39
CA CYS A 637 5.92 -12.87 -21.14
C CYS A 637 7.05 -11.83 -21.05
N HIS A 638 6.67 -10.56 -21.18
CA HIS A 638 7.60 -9.42 -21.09
C HIS A 638 8.16 -9.19 -19.68
N ASN A 639 7.53 -9.72 -18.61
CA ASN A 639 7.97 -9.46 -17.22
C ASN A 639 9.31 -10.12 -16.86
N ARG A 640 9.73 -11.19 -17.56
CA ARG A 640 11.00 -11.92 -17.33
C ARG A 640 11.40 -12.05 -15.85
N CYS A 641 10.43 -12.42 -15.00
CA CYS A 641 10.61 -12.33 -13.56
C CYS A 641 11.76 -13.20 -13.05
N LYS A 642 12.47 -12.74 -12.02
CA LYS A 642 13.46 -13.54 -11.31
C LYS A 642 12.76 -14.59 -10.43
N LEU A 643 13.22 -15.84 -10.53
CA LEU A 643 12.72 -16.97 -9.75
C LEU A 643 13.86 -17.55 -8.91
N LYS A 644 13.55 -17.94 -7.68
CA LYS A 644 14.43 -18.74 -6.83
C LYS A 644 13.98 -20.19 -6.89
N VAL A 645 14.91 -21.09 -7.18
CA VAL A 645 14.64 -22.52 -7.26
C VAL A 645 15.39 -23.22 -6.14
N TYR A 646 14.64 -23.68 -5.15
CA TYR A 646 15.11 -24.47 -4.01
C TYR A 646 15.01 -25.96 -4.31
N ASN A 647 15.88 -26.73 -3.65
CA ASN A 647 15.81 -28.19 -3.64
C ASN A 647 15.76 -28.69 -2.18
N PHE A 648 14.61 -29.20 -1.77
CA PHE A 648 14.38 -29.70 -0.41
C PHE A 648 14.23 -31.23 -0.45
N ASP A 649 15.29 -31.97 -0.10
CA ASP A 649 15.34 -33.45 -0.17
C ASP A 649 14.96 -34.01 -1.55
N GLY A 650 15.54 -33.45 -2.62
CA GLY A 650 15.24 -33.85 -4.00
C GLY A 650 13.95 -33.25 -4.57
N ARG A 651 13.16 -32.54 -3.77
CA ARG A 651 11.92 -31.88 -4.20
C ARG A 651 12.23 -30.45 -4.64
N ARG A 652 11.96 -30.16 -5.91
CA ARG A 652 12.10 -28.82 -6.46
C ARG A 652 10.95 -27.93 -6.01
N SER A 653 11.26 -26.78 -5.44
CA SER A 653 10.29 -25.73 -5.10
C SER A 653 10.71 -24.39 -5.74
N ILE A 654 9.81 -23.73 -6.46
CA ILE A 654 10.10 -22.54 -7.29
C ILE A 654 9.35 -21.35 -6.74
N TRP A 655 10.05 -20.28 -6.39
CA TRP A 655 9.52 -19.14 -5.67
C TRP A 655 9.80 -17.87 -6.45
N GLY A 656 8.95 -16.85 -6.25
CA GLY A 656 9.02 -15.59 -6.98
C GLY A 656 8.15 -15.57 -8.25
N GLY A 657 8.29 -14.48 -9.01
CA GLY A 657 7.45 -14.20 -10.16
C GLY A 657 6.20 -13.38 -9.82
N GLU A 658 5.95 -12.35 -10.60
CA GLU A 658 4.81 -11.43 -10.42
C GLU A 658 3.46 -12.05 -10.78
N CYS A 659 3.47 -13.13 -11.57
CA CYS A 659 2.26 -13.71 -12.14
C CYS A 659 1.58 -14.80 -11.29
N GLY A 660 2.07 -15.05 -10.07
CA GLY A 660 1.57 -16.10 -9.19
C GLY A 660 1.64 -17.51 -9.79
N ARG A 661 2.45 -17.74 -10.84
CA ARG A 661 2.57 -19.05 -11.51
C ARG A 661 3.09 -20.13 -10.57
N TYR A 662 3.96 -19.76 -9.64
CA TYR A 662 4.66 -20.68 -8.74
C TYR A 662 4.26 -20.53 -7.27
N GLU A 663 3.27 -19.68 -6.95
CA GLU A 663 2.77 -19.48 -5.56
C GLU A 663 1.98 -20.68 -5.03
N LEU A 664 1.50 -21.57 -5.92
CA LEU A 664 0.74 -22.77 -5.60
C LEU A 664 1.44 -24.01 -6.17
N THR A 665 2.18 -24.71 -5.31
CA THR A 665 2.85 -25.97 -5.68
C THR A 665 1.91 -27.18 -5.51
N ARG A 666 0.84 -27.05 -4.71
CA ARG A 666 -0.11 -28.12 -4.34
C ARG A 666 -1.57 -27.66 -4.40
N GLY A 667 -2.14 -27.53 -5.60
CA GLY A 667 -3.59 -27.35 -5.75
C GLY A 667 -4.31 -28.68 -5.56
N THR A 668 -5.30 -28.72 -4.66
CA THR A 668 -6.23 -29.84 -4.53
C THR A 668 -7.37 -29.67 -5.54
N GLY A 669 -7.41 -30.48 -6.58
CA GLY A 669 -8.52 -30.56 -7.54
C GLY A 669 -8.14 -30.25 -9.00
N PRO A 670 -8.99 -30.67 -9.96
CA PRO A 670 -8.79 -30.37 -11.38
C PRO A 670 -8.94 -28.87 -11.63
N ARG A 671 -8.07 -28.31 -12.48
CA ARG A 671 -8.19 -26.91 -12.93
C ARG A 671 -9.51 -26.72 -13.66
N LYS A 672 -10.27 -25.68 -13.30
CA LYS A 672 -11.48 -25.30 -14.03
C LYS A 672 -11.13 -24.51 -15.28
N GLU A 673 -12.06 -24.43 -16.23
CA GLU A 673 -11.90 -23.61 -17.43
C GLU A 673 -11.73 -22.13 -17.06
N ASN A 674 -10.90 -21.40 -17.82
CA ASN A 674 -10.64 -19.98 -17.59
C ASN A 674 -11.45 -19.13 -18.57
N PHE A 675 -12.62 -18.65 -18.15
CA PHE A 675 -13.49 -17.85 -19.01
C PHE A 675 -12.97 -16.43 -19.31
N PHE A 676 -11.99 -15.91 -18.55
CA PHE A 676 -11.27 -14.70 -18.94
C PHE A 676 -10.42 -14.93 -20.19
N LYS A 677 -9.79 -16.12 -20.29
CA LYS A 677 -9.07 -16.53 -21.50
C LYS A 677 -10.04 -16.70 -22.67
N LEU A 678 -11.20 -17.32 -22.43
CA LEU A 678 -12.24 -17.45 -23.46
C LEU A 678 -12.69 -16.10 -24.01
N ARG A 679 -12.97 -15.12 -23.14
CA ARG A 679 -13.29 -13.74 -23.57
C ARG A 679 -12.18 -13.15 -24.43
N GLN A 680 -10.92 -13.34 -24.03
CA GLN A 680 -9.77 -12.84 -24.76
C GLN A 680 -9.62 -13.51 -26.13
N GLU A 681 -9.88 -14.82 -26.25
CA GLU A 681 -9.88 -15.55 -27.52
C GLU A 681 -10.99 -15.04 -28.46
N VAL A 682 -12.19 -14.81 -27.92
CA VAL A 682 -13.29 -14.18 -28.68
C VAL A 682 -12.88 -12.78 -29.13
N TRP A 683 -12.34 -11.94 -28.24
CA TRP A 683 -11.86 -10.61 -28.60
C TRP A 683 -10.80 -10.65 -29.70
N GLN A 684 -9.81 -11.54 -29.60
CA GLN A 684 -8.77 -11.72 -30.63
C GLN A 684 -9.36 -12.10 -31.98
N SER A 685 -10.37 -12.97 -32.03
CA SER A 685 -11.03 -13.34 -33.29
C SER A 685 -11.71 -12.16 -33.98
N TYR A 686 -12.27 -11.22 -33.22
CA TYR A 686 -12.89 -10.00 -33.77
C TYR A 686 -11.87 -8.92 -34.13
N MET A 687 -10.69 -8.94 -33.53
CA MET A 687 -9.60 -8.01 -33.81
C MET A 687 -8.67 -8.49 -34.93
N ALA A 688 -8.71 -9.76 -35.30
CA ALA A 688 -7.84 -10.34 -36.31
C ALA A 688 -7.88 -9.54 -37.64
N GLY A 689 -6.69 -9.13 -38.11
CA GLY A 689 -6.52 -8.41 -39.37
C GLY A 689 -6.86 -6.92 -39.35
N VAL A 690 -7.40 -6.37 -38.25
CA VAL A 690 -7.78 -4.94 -38.15
C VAL A 690 -6.86 -4.11 -37.27
N TYR A 691 -5.96 -4.73 -36.49
CA TYR A 691 -4.98 -4.03 -35.63
C TYR A 691 -3.63 -4.73 -35.61
N THR A 692 -2.62 -4.04 -35.08
CA THR A 692 -1.36 -4.62 -34.61
C THR A 692 -0.98 -4.09 -33.23
N ASP A 693 -0.10 -4.79 -32.53
CA ASP A 693 0.57 -4.25 -31.34
C ASP A 693 1.81 -3.43 -31.74
N LEU A 694 2.02 -2.33 -31.03
CA LEU A 694 3.21 -1.49 -31.15
C LEU A 694 4.47 -2.32 -30.82
N GLN A 695 5.50 -2.13 -31.63
CA GLN A 695 6.83 -2.71 -31.42
C GLN A 695 7.78 -1.65 -30.86
N ASP A 696 9.06 -1.99 -30.68
CA ASP A 696 10.04 -1.03 -30.15
C ASP A 696 10.21 0.19 -31.09
N GLU A 697 10.16 -0.05 -32.41
CA GLU A 697 10.32 0.97 -33.45
C GLU A 697 9.01 1.73 -33.79
N PRO A 698 9.09 3.00 -34.23
CA PRO A 698 7.94 3.75 -34.75
C PRO A 698 7.23 3.05 -35.93
N LEU A 699 5.91 2.91 -35.84
CA LEU A 699 5.04 2.36 -36.88
C LEU A 699 4.17 3.47 -37.45
N MET A 700 4.70 4.27 -38.39
CA MET A 700 3.95 5.39 -39.00
C MET A 700 2.98 4.93 -40.08
N GLU A 701 3.33 3.87 -40.82
CA GLU A 701 2.51 3.24 -41.86
C GLU A 701 2.65 1.72 -41.80
N ILE A 702 1.58 1.00 -42.13
CA ILE A 702 1.53 -0.46 -42.23
C ILE A 702 0.70 -0.81 -43.46
N ASP A 703 1.19 -1.69 -44.33
CA ASP A 703 0.52 -2.06 -45.59
C ASP A 703 0.16 -0.84 -46.47
N ASN A 704 1.04 0.18 -46.52
CA ASN A 704 0.81 1.48 -47.18
C ASN A 704 -0.39 2.27 -46.62
N ARG A 705 -0.79 2.00 -45.38
CA ARG A 705 -1.87 2.67 -44.68
C ARG A 705 -1.33 3.44 -43.49
N PRO A 706 -1.73 4.72 -43.29
CA PRO A 706 -1.36 5.48 -42.09
C PRO A 706 -1.87 4.80 -40.82
N THR A 707 -1.08 4.89 -39.75
CA THR A 707 -1.43 4.29 -38.46
C THR A 707 -2.16 5.24 -37.53
N VAL A 708 -3.00 4.66 -36.67
CA VAL A 708 -3.64 5.37 -35.55
C VAL A 708 -3.31 4.62 -34.27
N GLY A 709 -2.52 5.23 -33.39
CA GLY A 709 -2.17 4.73 -32.07
C GLY A 709 -3.35 4.82 -31.10
N MET A 710 -3.62 3.75 -30.34
CA MET A 710 -4.65 3.72 -29.31
C MET A 710 -4.14 2.97 -28.07
N GLN A 711 -4.32 3.57 -26.89
CA GLN A 711 -3.95 2.93 -25.63
C GLN A 711 -4.74 1.64 -25.36
N ARG A 712 -4.05 0.60 -24.88
CA ARG A 712 -4.62 -0.60 -24.29
C ARG A 712 -4.89 -0.38 -22.79
N ALA A 713 -5.68 0.64 -22.49
CA ALA A 713 -6.06 1.03 -21.13
C ALA A 713 -7.46 1.68 -21.11
N LEU A 714 -8.08 1.75 -19.93
CA LEU A 714 -9.38 2.38 -19.71
C LEU A 714 -10.44 1.88 -20.72
N TYR A 715 -11.05 2.79 -21.49
CA TYR A 715 -12.05 2.45 -22.51
C TYR A 715 -11.49 1.56 -23.63
N GLY A 716 -10.18 1.47 -23.82
CA GLY A 716 -9.56 0.61 -24.84
C GLY A 716 -9.88 -0.87 -24.68
N HIS A 717 -10.04 -1.35 -23.43
CA HIS A 717 -10.48 -2.73 -23.17
C HIS A 717 -11.94 -3.00 -23.55
N GLN A 718 -12.77 -1.95 -23.59
CA GLN A 718 -14.20 -2.04 -23.89
C GLN A 718 -14.46 -1.78 -25.38
N LEU A 719 -13.91 -0.70 -25.94
CA LEU A 719 -14.25 -0.17 -27.26
C LEU A 719 -13.19 -0.47 -28.34
N GLY A 720 -12.13 -1.22 -28.02
CA GLY A 720 -11.04 -1.51 -28.97
C GLY A 720 -11.53 -2.13 -30.30
N ILE A 721 -12.52 -3.03 -30.25
CA ILE A 721 -13.11 -3.64 -31.46
C ILE A 721 -13.79 -2.58 -32.32
N MET A 722 -14.60 -1.71 -31.72
CA MET A 722 -15.28 -0.64 -32.45
C MET A 722 -14.27 0.25 -33.17
N TRP A 723 -13.23 0.72 -32.46
CA TRP A 723 -12.25 1.62 -33.05
C TRP A 723 -11.34 0.95 -34.08
N ALA A 724 -10.95 -0.31 -33.88
CA ALA A 724 -10.16 -1.05 -34.87
C ALA A 724 -10.90 -1.18 -36.20
N HIS A 725 -12.19 -1.56 -36.17
CA HIS A 725 -13.01 -1.67 -37.38
C HIS A 725 -13.36 -0.30 -37.98
N PHE A 726 -13.53 0.74 -37.16
CA PHE A 726 -13.77 2.11 -37.62
C PHE A 726 -12.59 2.63 -38.45
N PHE A 727 -11.38 2.57 -37.89
CA PHE A 727 -10.17 3.01 -38.59
C PHE A 727 -9.81 2.11 -39.77
N ASP A 728 -10.00 0.79 -39.64
CA ASP A 728 -9.80 -0.12 -40.75
C ASP A 728 -10.71 0.22 -41.94
N ARG A 729 -11.97 0.58 -41.69
CA ARG A 729 -12.89 0.94 -42.77
C ARG A 729 -12.57 2.28 -43.44
N LEU A 730 -11.87 3.17 -42.74
CA LEU A 730 -11.41 4.46 -43.25
C LEU A 730 -10.04 4.41 -43.95
N GLY A 731 -9.44 3.23 -44.09
CA GLY A 731 -8.13 3.09 -44.73
C GLY A 731 -6.93 3.26 -43.79
N PHE A 732 -7.14 3.31 -42.47
CA PHE A 732 -6.07 3.41 -41.45
C PHE A 732 -5.82 2.06 -40.76
N ARG A 733 -4.63 1.85 -40.18
CA ARG A 733 -4.36 0.67 -39.34
C ARG A 733 -4.29 1.07 -37.86
N LEU A 734 -5.08 0.43 -37.01
CA LEU A 734 -5.00 0.66 -35.57
C LEU A 734 -3.74 0.00 -35.00
N VAL A 735 -2.96 0.75 -34.24
CA VAL A 735 -1.80 0.26 -33.48
C VAL A 735 -2.11 0.40 -31.99
N MET A 736 -2.19 -0.71 -31.27
CA MET A 736 -2.41 -0.69 -29.82
C MET A 736 -1.08 -0.72 -29.08
N SER A 737 -1.00 -0.05 -27.92
CA SER A 737 0.13 -0.24 -27.00
C SER A 737 0.24 -1.72 -26.56
N PRO A 738 1.45 -2.21 -26.25
CA PRO A 738 1.63 -3.60 -25.84
C PRO A 738 0.91 -3.87 -24.50
N PRO A 739 0.72 -5.15 -24.12
CA PRO A 739 0.17 -5.49 -22.81
C PRO A 739 0.94 -4.80 -21.67
N THR A 740 0.21 -4.33 -20.67
CA THR A 740 0.79 -3.59 -19.53
C THR A 740 1.92 -4.37 -18.87
N ASN A 741 3.09 -3.74 -18.80
CA ASN A 741 4.29 -4.30 -18.20
C ASN A 741 4.83 -3.35 -17.10
N ALA A 742 5.94 -3.73 -16.45
CA ALA A 742 6.54 -2.92 -15.38
C ALA A 742 6.94 -1.52 -15.87
N HIS A 743 7.54 -1.42 -17.05
CA HIS A 743 7.95 -0.15 -17.65
C HIS A 743 6.76 0.80 -17.86
N ILE A 744 5.72 0.34 -18.55
CA ILE A 744 4.49 1.12 -18.79
C ILE A 744 3.89 1.59 -17.47
N SER A 745 3.79 0.70 -16.48
CA SER A 745 3.25 1.06 -15.18
C SER A 745 4.09 2.12 -14.45
N GLU A 746 5.41 1.96 -14.42
CA GLU A 746 6.32 2.85 -13.71
C GLU A 746 6.36 4.23 -14.36
N THR A 747 6.49 4.27 -15.69
CA THR A 747 6.43 5.51 -16.46
C THR A 747 5.10 6.23 -16.29
N GLY A 748 3.98 5.48 -16.25
CA GLY A 748 2.66 6.07 -16.01
C GLY A 748 2.51 6.72 -14.63
N THR A 749 3.09 6.11 -13.59
CA THR A 749 3.13 6.69 -12.24
C THR A 749 4.06 7.91 -12.15
N GLU A 750 5.15 7.92 -12.91
CA GLU A 750 6.13 9.02 -12.91
C GLU A 750 5.60 10.32 -13.53
N ILE A 751 4.84 10.22 -14.61
CA ILE A 751 4.43 11.38 -15.41
C ILE A 751 3.09 11.99 -14.98
N ILE A 752 2.34 11.35 -14.08
CA ILE A 752 1.02 11.84 -13.73
C ILE A 752 1.13 13.10 -12.85
N ALA A 753 0.45 14.17 -13.23
CA ALA A 753 0.50 15.46 -12.51
C ALA A 753 -0.41 15.50 -11.27
N ALA A 754 -1.28 14.50 -11.08
CA ALA A 754 -2.21 14.43 -9.97
C ALA A 754 -2.42 12.99 -9.51
N GLU A 755 -2.70 12.81 -8.22
CA GLU A 755 -2.99 11.49 -7.67
C GLU A 755 -4.36 10.97 -8.15
N THR A 756 -4.35 9.80 -8.80
CA THR A 756 -5.54 9.15 -9.36
C THR A 756 -5.56 7.65 -9.06
N CYS A 757 -6.58 6.92 -9.53
CA CYS A 757 -6.60 5.46 -9.43
C CYS A 757 -5.58 4.83 -10.38
N TYR A 758 -5.04 3.67 -9.99
CA TYR A 758 -3.95 3.01 -10.71
C TYR A 758 -4.20 2.78 -12.22
N PRO A 759 -5.40 2.40 -12.69
CA PRO A 759 -5.68 2.28 -14.14
C PRO A 759 -5.48 3.57 -14.93
N VAL A 760 -5.72 4.74 -14.32
CA VAL A 760 -5.51 6.04 -14.96
C VAL A 760 -4.01 6.36 -15.06
N LYS A 761 -3.23 6.04 -14.02
CA LYS A 761 -1.76 6.12 -14.06
C LYS A 761 -1.19 5.24 -15.17
N VAL A 762 -1.60 3.97 -15.21
CA VAL A 762 -1.21 3.02 -16.26
C VAL A 762 -1.55 3.54 -17.67
N SER A 763 -2.69 4.20 -17.84
CA SER A 763 -3.08 4.80 -19.12
C SER A 763 -2.08 5.87 -19.61
N HIS A 764 -1.48 6.66 -18.71
CA HIS A 764 -0.46 7.65 -19.08
C HIS A 764 0.79 6.96 -19.61
N GLY A 765 1.20 5.85 -18.99
CA GLY A 765 2.32 5.05 -19.46
C GLY A 765 2.10 4.45 -20.85
N HIS A 766 0.89 3.93 -21.10
CA HIS A 766 0.52 3.42 -22.45
C HIS A 766 0.57 4.51 -23.51
N ILE A 767 0.15 5.72 -23.17
CA ILE A 767 0.17 6.86 -24.09
C ILE A 767 1.60 7.34 -24.32
N LYS A 768 2.45 7.36 -23.28
CA LYS A 768 3.87 7.67 -23.43
C LYS A 768 4.57 6.69 -24.38
N GLU A 769 4.23 5.41 -24.29
CA GLU A 769 4.78 4.37 -25.17
C GLU A 769 4.38 4.60 -26.65
N LEU A 770 3.16 5.10 -26.90
CA LEU A 770 2.65 5.38 -28.26
C LEU A 770 3.09 6.74 -28.82
N ALA A 771 3.42 7.70 -27.96
CA ALA A 771 3.70 9.08 -28.35
C ALA A 771 4.88 9.15 -29.32
N GLY A 772 4.65 9.75 -30.51
CA GLY A 772 5.65 9.86 -31.56
C GLY A 772 5.95 8.57 -32.35
N LYS A 773 5.30 7.45 -32.00
CA LYS A 773 5.51 6.15 -32.68
C LYS A 773 4.40 5.77 -33.68
N THR A 774 3.39 6.61 -33.85
CA THR A 774 2.27 6.38 -34.78
C THR A 774 1.92 7.68 -35.51
N ARG A 775 1.31 7.59 -36.69
CA ARG A 775 1.00 8.78 -37.50
C ARG A 775 0.00 9.70 -36.82
N TYR A 776 -1.04 9.12 -36.24
CA TYR A 776 -1.98 9.82 -35.36
C TYR A 776 -2.11 9.09 -34.04
N LEU A 777 -2.37 9.82 -32.96
CA LEU A 777 -2.71 9.27 -31.66
C LEU A 777 -4.18 9.52 -31.35
N PHE A 778 -4.96 8.47 -31.14
CA PHE A 778 -6.39 8.55 -30.84
C PHE A 778 -6.65 8.57 -29.32
N LEU A 779 -7.08 9.73 -28.83
CA LEU A 779 -7.37 10.01 -27.42
C LEU A 779 -8.77 10.62 -27.24
N PRO A 780 -9.85 9.88 -27.51
CA PRO A 780 -11.20 10.38 -27.36
C PRO A 780 -11.58 10.65 -25.90
N SER A 781 -12.50 11.59 -25.71
CA SER A 781 -13.22 11.82 -24.44
C SER A 781 -14.60 11.17 -24.54
N ILE A 782 -14.71 9.92 -24.07
CA ILE A 782 -15.98 9.17 -24.08
C ILE A 782 -16.83 9.60 -22.88
N ILE A 783 -17.95 10.27 -23.12
CA ILE A 783 -18.77 10.90 -22.09
C ILE A 783 -19.78 9.92 -21.48
N ASN A 784 -20.58 9.29 -22.33
CA ASN A 784 -21.65 8.37 -21.91
C ASN A 784 -21.62 7.08 -22.75
N MET A 785 -22.45 6.12 -22.35
CA MET A 785 -22.64 4.84 -23.01
C MET A 785 -24.12 4.54 -23.20
N PRO A 786 -24.48 3.67 -24.17
CA PRO A 786 -25.84 3.16 -24.30
C PRO A 786 -26.31 2.52 -22.99
N THR A 787 -27.56 2.76 -22.63
CA THR A 787 -28.25 2.20 -21.45
C THR A 787 -29.48 1.42 -21.87
N PRO A 788 -29.93 0.41 -21.08
CA PRO A 788 -31.15 -0.33 -21.39
C PRO A 788 -32.38 0.60 -21.47
N GLU A 789 -32.55 1.49 -20.49
CA GLU A 789 -33.61 2.50 -20.52
C GLU A 789 -33.09 3.88 -20.92
N PRO A 790 -33.81 4.64 -21.77
CA PRO A 790 -33.42 6.00 -22.16
C PRO A 790 -33.29 6.98 -20.98
N SER A 791 -34.03 6.78 -19.89
CA SER A 791 -34.03 7.65 -18.71
C SER A 791 -32.78 7.50 -17.82
N GLU A 792 -32.01 6.43 -17.98
CA GLU A 792 -30.79 6.21 -17.19
C GLU A 792 -29.67 7.18 -17.57
N ALA A 793 -28.85 7.61 -16.62
CA ALA A 793 -27.80 8.59 -16.88
C ALA A 793 -26.69 8.06 -17.82
N GLY A 794 -26.09 6.90 -17.50
CA GLY A 794 -25.17 6.20 -18.40
C GLY A 794 -23.80 6.85 -18.60
N TYR A 795 -23.27 7.62 -17.64
CA TYR A 795 -21.98 8.30 -17.80
C TYR A 795 -20.77 7.41 -17.50
N TYR A 796 -19.65 7.65 -18.18
CA TYR A 796 -18.34 7.15 -17.76
C TYR A 796 -17.86 7.85 -16.48
N CYS A 797 -16.80 7.33 -15.85
CA CYS A 797 -16.23 8.03 -14.71
C CYS A 797 -15.52 9.32 -15.14
N PRO A 798 -15.56 10.39 -14.33
CA PRO A 798 -14.91 11.66 -14.67
C PRO A 798 -13.44 11.51 -15.04
N MET A 799 -12.68 10.66 -14.32
CA MET A 799 -11.27 10.40 -14.61
C MET A 799 -11.05 9.79 -16.01
N SER A 800 -11.93 8.90 -16.47
CA SER A 800 -11.83 8.34 -17.82
C SER A 800 -12.27 9.34 -18.89
N GLN A 801 -13.24 10.20 -18.58
CA GLN A 801 -13.69 11.27 -19.48
C GLN A 801 -12.60 12.32 -19.68
N SER A 802 -11.93 12.72 -18.58
CA SER A 802 -10.90 13.76 -18.58
C SER A 802 -9.51 13.26 -18.96
N ASN A 803 -9.31 11.94 -19.10
CA ASN A 803 -7.99 11.34 -19.32
C ASN A 803 -7.26 11.93 -20.54
N SER A 804 -8.01 12.22 -21.62
CA SER A 804 -7.47 12.86 -22.83
C SER A 804 -6.81 14.21 -22.52
N TYR A 805 -7.44 15.04 -21.70
CA TYR A 805 -6.91 16.35 -21.32
C TYR A 805 -5.72 16.21 -20.36
N MET A 806 -5.87 15.36 -19.34
CA MET A 806 -4.84 15.12 -18.33
C MET A 806 -3.53 14.65 -18.96
N VAL A 807 -3.58 13.63 -19.82
CA VAL A 807 -2.37 13.06 -20.42
C VAL A 807 -1.73 13.97 -21.46
N ARG A 808 -2.53 14.74 -22.22
CA ARG A 808 -2.01 15.72 -23.19
C ARG A 808 -1.23 16.82 -22.49
N MET A 809 -1.69 17.27 -21.33
CA MET A 809 -0.97 18.24 -20.49
C MET A 809 0.26 17.63 -19.82
N ALA A 810 0.16 16.39 -19.35
CA ALA A 810 1.28 15.69 -18.72
C ALA A 810 2.44 15.40 -19.68
N LEU A 811 2.14 15.16 -20.96
CA LEU A 811 3.13 14.75 -21.98
C LEU A 811 3.40 15.79 -23.06
N GLU A 812 2.79 16.98 -22.96
CA GLU A 812 2.92 18.07 -23.94
C GLU A 812 2.70 17.60 -25.39
N LEU A 813 1.67 16.77 -25.60
CA LEU A 813 1.45 16.12 -26.89
C LEU A 813 1.10 17.14 -27.98
N ASP A 814 1.77 17.03 -29.14
CA ASP A 814 1.49 17.87 -30.32
C ASP A 814 0.02 17.74 -30.76
N PRO A 815 -0.78 18.82 -30.68
CA PRO A 815 -2.19 18.80 -31.09
C PRO A 815 -2.41 18.40 -32.55
N SER A 816 -1.42 18.57 -33.43
CA SER A 816 -1.53 18.23 -34.85
C SER A 816 -1.62 16.72 -35.09
N SER A 817 -0.89 15.94 -34.29
CA SER A 817 -0.84 14.47 -34.37
C SER A 817 -1.90 13.77 -33.53
N VAL A 818 -2.68 14.50 -32.71
CA VAL A 818 -3.69 13.92 -31.80
C VAL A 818 -5.11 14.04 -32.36
N LEU A 819 -5.84 12.93 -32.35
CA LEU A 819 -7.28 12.84 -32.60
C LEU A 819 -8.01 12.71 -31.26
N SER A 820 -8.60 13.80 -30.75
CA SER A 820 -9.29 13.82 -29.44
C SER A 820 -10.76 14.25 -29.52
N PRO A 821 -11.63 13.50 -30.22
CA PRO A 821 -13.04 13.85 -30.27
C PRO A 821 -13.73 13.65 -28.92
N VAL A 822 -14.68 14.51 -28.61
CA VAL A 822 -15.70 14.30 -27.56
C VAL A 822 -16.79 13.41 -28.15
N ILE A 823 -17.15 12.34 -27.44
CA ILE A 823 -18.03 11.30 -27.97
C ILE A 823 -19.15 11.00 -26.97
N HIS A 824 -20.39 11.09 -27.44
CA HIS A 824 -21.59 10.70 -26.72
C HIS A 824 -22.19 9.43 -27.35
N LEU A 825 -21.74 8.26 -26.91
CA LEU A 825 -22.21 6.97 -27.46
C LEU A 825 -23.70 6.70 -27.24
N LYS A 826 -24.37 7.47 -26.37
CA LYS A 826 -25.82 7.39 -26.15
C LYS A 826 -26.63 8.07 -27.26
N TYR A 827 -26.01 8.93 -28.08
CA TYR A 827 -26.66 9.47 -29.26
C TYR A 827 -27.04 8.36 -30.23
N ASP A 828 -28.10 8.60 -31.00
CA ASP A 828 -28.42 7.71 -32.10
C ASP A 828 -27.25 7.72 -33.13
N PRO A 829 -27.08 6.64 -33.91
CA PRO A 829 -25.93 6.52 -34.81
C PRO A 829 -25.78 7.64 -35.85
N GLU A 830 -26.87 8.33 -36.23
CA GLU A 830 -26.81 9.45 -37.17
C GLU A 830 -26.19 10.68 -36.51
N LEU A 831 -26.68 11.05 -35.33
CA LEU A 831 -26.15 12.17 -34.56
C LEU A 831 -24.71 11.92 -34.12
N LEU A 832 -24.39 10.68 -33.73
CA LEU A 832 -23.02 10.28 -33.39
C LEU A 832 -22.07 10.39 -34.59
N ALA A 833 -22.51 9.98 -35.80
CA ALA A 833 -21.72 10.14 -37.01
C ALA A 833 -21.45 11.61 -37.33
N LEU A 834 -22.45 12.49 -37.13
CA LEU A 834 -22.29 13.94 -37.31
C LEU A 834 -21.31 14.53 -36.30
N GLU A 835 -21.42 14.17 -35.01
CA GLU A 835 -20.52 14.60 -33.94
C GLU A 835 -19.06 14.21 -34.23
N ILE A 836 -18.82 12.95 -34.63
CA ILE A 836 -17.49 12.47 -34.96
C ILE A 836 -16.97 13.19 -36.21
N SER A 837 -17.78 13.27 -37.27
CA SER A 837 -17.38 13.90 -38.54
C SER A 837 -16.94 15.35 -38.34
N GLY A 838 -17.70 16.13 -37.56
CA GLY A 838 -17.37 17.53 -37.28
C GLY A 838 -16.02 17.75 -36.59
N GLN A 839 -15.49 16.73 -35.91
CA GLN A 839 -14.27 16.85 -35.09
C GLN A 839 -13.02 16.26 -35.75
N ILE A 840 -13.15 15.23 -36.60
CA ILE A 840 -11.98 14.51 -37.15
C ILE A 840 -11.90 14.45 -38.68
N GLN A 841 -12.94 14.85 -39.43
CA GLN A 841 -12.97 14.71 -40.90
C GLN A 841 -11.78 15.38 -41.61
N SER A 842 -11.39 16.58 -41.18
CA SER A 842 -10.30 17.36 -41.80
C SER A 842 -8.93 16.73 -41.56
N LYS A 843 -8.70 16.16 -40.37
CA LYS A 843 -7.44 15.51 -40.01
C LYS A 843 -7.25 14.17 -40.70
N LEU A 844 -8.33 13.42 -40.90
CA LEU A 844 -8.32 12.10 -41.53
C LEU A 844 -8.43 12.16 -43.06
N GLY A 845 -8.87 13.29 -43.63
CA GLY A 845 -9.14 13.38 -45.07
C GLY A 845 -10.30 12.51 -45.53
N ALA A 846 -11.26 12.23 -44.64
CA ALA A 846 -12.42 11.38 -44.91
C ALA A 846 -13.72 12.20 -44.94
N SER A 847 -14.61 11.92 -45.88
CA SER A 847 -15.93 12.56 -45.95
C SER A 847 -16.84 12.10 -44.82
N GLY A 848 -17.81 12.95 -44.42
CA GLY A 848 -18.81 12.57 -43.41
C GLY A 848 -19.60 11.30 -43.80
N ALA A 849 -19.79 11.04 -45.10
CA ALA A 849 -20.44 9.82 -45.59
C ALA A 849 -19.57 8.56 -45.35
N GLU A 850 -18.25 8.66 -45.51
CA GLU A 850 -17.31 7.57 -45.22
C GLU A 850 -17.22 7.31 -43.72
N ILE A 851 -17.13 8.37 -42.90
CA ILE A 851 -17.13 8.29 -41.44
C ILE A 851 -18.42 7.61 -40.94
N LYS A 852 -19.58 8.02 -41.46
CA LYS A 852 -20.86 7.39 -41.15
C LYS A 852 -20.84 5.89 -41.49
N LYS A 853 -20.44 5.52 -42.71
CA LYS A 853 -20.36 4.10 -43.12
C LYS A 853 -19.40 3.29 -42.24
N ALA A 854 -18.26 3.87 -41.87
CA ALA A 854 -17.29 3.25 -40.97
C ALA A 854 -17.84 3.06 -39.56
N LEU A 855 -18.56 4.05 -39.02
CA LEU A 855 -19.18 3.99 -37.70
C LEU A 855 -20.25 2.89 -37.63
N TYR A 856 -21.17 2.82 -38.60
CA TYR A 856 -22.19 1.78 -38.64
C TYR A 856 -21.58 0.38 -38.71
N HIS A 857 -20.53 0.21 -39.53
CA HIS A 857 -19.80 -1.06 -39.59
C HIS A 857 -19.15 -1.41 -38.25
N ALA A 858 -18.46 -0.46 -37.63
CA ALA A 858 -17.81 -0.64 -36.34
C ALA A 858 -18.79 -1.01 -35.21
N LEU A 859 -19.96 -0.34 -35.16
CA LEU A 859 -21.02 -0.64 -34.19
C LEU A 859 -21.60 -2.04 -34.38
N ASP A 860 -21.89 -2.47 -35.63
CA ASP A 860 -22.33 -3.84 -35.92
C ASP A 860 -21.30 -4.87 -35.45
N ARG A 861 -20.00 -4.66 -35.76
CA ARG A 861 -18.93 -5.56 -35.34
C ARG A 861 -18.80 -5.65 -33.82
N HIS A 862 -18.93 -4.53 -33.12
CA HIS A 862 -18.91 -4.49 -31.66
C HIS A 862 -20.14 -5.20 -31.05
N ASN A 863 -21.34 -4.95 -31.58
CA ASN A 863 -22.58 -5.59 -31.10
C ASN A 863 -22.57 -7.11 -31.30
N ARG A 864 -22.02 -7.59 -32.41
CA ARG A 864 -21.84 -9.05 -32.65
C ARG A 864 -20.88 -9.68 -31.64
N PHE A 865 -19.80 -8.98 -31.30
CA PHE A 865 -18.89 -9.42 -30.24
C PHE A 865 -19.60 -9.55 -28.89
N VAL A 866 -20.37 -8.53 -28.49
CA VAL A 866 -21.14 -8.55 -27.23
C VAL A 866 -22.18 -9.69 -27.24
N THR A 867 -22.94 -9.82 -28.33
CA THR A 867 -23.96 -10.87 -28.49
C THR A 867 -23.35 -12.27 -28.43
N GLU A 868 -22.17 -12.48 -29.03
CA GLU A 868 -21.46 -13.76 -28.97
C GLU A 868 -21.00 -14.09 -27.54
N LEU A 869 -20.59 -13.09 -26.75
CA LEU A 869 -20.29 -13.30 -25.33
C LEU A 869 -21.55 -13.69 -24.55
N TYR A 870 -22.68 -13.03 -24.75
CA TYR A 870 -23.95 -13.40 -24.10
C TYR A 870 -24.38 -14.82 -24.46
N ARG A 871 -24.33 -15.18 -25.74
CA ARG A 871 -24.66 -16.54 -26.20
C ARG A 871 -23.76 -17.60 -25.55
N ARG A 872 -22.46 -17.34 -25.44
CA ARG A 872 -21.53 -18.25 -24.74
C ARG A 872 -21.80 -18.30 -23.24
N GLY A 873 -22.10 -17.16 -22.62
CA GLY A 873 -22.40 -17.06 -21.20
C GLY A 873 -23.65 -17.83 -20.82
N GLN A 874 -24.72 -17.68 -21.58
CA GLN A 874 -25.95 -18.44 -21.42
C GLN A 874 -25.67 -19.94 -21.52
N LYS A 875 -24.95 -20.38 -22.55
CA LYS A 875 -24.56 -21.79 -22.69
C LYS A 875 -23.74 -22.29 -21.48
N ILE A 876 -22.80 -21.50 -20.98
CA ILE A 876 -21.99 -21.85 -19.79
C ILE A 876 -22.87 -22.02 -18.55
N LEU A 877 -23.92 -21.21 -18.41
CA LEU A 877 -24.85 -21.28 -17.28
C LEU A 877 -25.83 -22.46 -17.41
N GLU A 878 -26.25 -22.81 -18.62
CA GLU A 878 -27.18 -23.91 -18.91
C GLU A 878 -26.51 -25.30 -18.88
N ASP A 879 -25.29 -25.41 -19.39
CA ASP A 879 -24.57 -26.70 -19.50
C ASP A 879 -24.03 -27.21 -18.15
N ARG A 880 -24.23 -26.46 -17.05
CA ARG A 880 -23.65 -26.77 -15.74
C ARG A 880 -24.64 -27.38 -14.78
N ASP A 881 -24.09 -28.17 -13.87
CA ASP A 881 -24.84 -28.71 -12.74
C ASP A 881 -25.39 -27.55 -11.89
N PRO A 882 -26.71 -27.48 -11.64
CA PRO A 882 -27.32 -26.48 -10.75
C PRO A 882 -26.69 -26.44 -9.35
N ASP A 883 -26.08 -27.55 -8.93
CA ASP A 883 -25.38 -27.72 -7.67
C ASP A 883 -23.91 -27.29 -7.69
N GLU A 884 -23.34 -26.94 -8.85
CA GLU A 884 -21.98 -26.43 -8.97
C GLU A 884 -21.95 -24.90 -8.73
N PRO A 885 -21.13 -24.40 -7.79
CA PRO A 885 -21.04 -22.96 -7.55
C PRO A 885 -20.30 -22.24 -8.67
N ILE A 886 -20.82 -21.07 -9.06
CA ILE A 886 -20.21 -20.18 -10.06
C ILE A 886 -19.91 -18.83 -9.42
N VAL A 887 -18.68 -18.36 -9.56
CA VAL A 887 -18.29 -17.01 -9.17
C VAL A 887 -18.42 -16.08 -10.36
N VAL A 888 -19.38 -15.15 -10.29
CA VAL A 888 -19.51 -14.08 -11.28
C VAL A 888 -18.62 -12.92 -10.89
N VAL A 889 -17.67 -12.59 -11.76
CA VAL A 889 -16.69 -11.53 -11.51
C VAL A 889 -17.16 -10.22 -12.14
N THR A 890 -17.51 -9.25 -11.30
CA THR A 890 -17.91 -7.90 -11.71
C THR A 890 -16.76 -6.92 -11.56
N GLY A 891 -16.73 -5.88 -12.38
CA GLY A 891 -15.70 -4.86 -12.34
C GLY A 891 -15.67 -4.08 -13.63
N ARG A 892 -14.83 -3.05 -13.69
CA ARG A 892 -14.68 -2.25 -14.91
C ARG A 892 -13.85 -3.03 -15.94
N PRO A 893 -14.10 -2.89 -17.26
CA PRO A 893 -13.37 -3.66 -18.27
C PRO A 893 -11.84 -3.55 -18.17
N TYR A 894 -11.34 -2.35 -17.85
CA TYR A 894 -9.91 -2.11 -17.65
C TYR A 894 -9.32 -2.75 -16.39
N ASN A 895 -10.16 -3.14 -15.41
CA ASN A 895 -9.74 -3.98 -14.30
C ASN A 895 -9.83 -5.45 -14.69
N LEU A 896 -10.93 -5.86 -15.32
CA LEU A 896 -11.19 -7.28 -15.61
C LEU A 896 -10.23 -7.88 -16.66
N TYR A 897 -9.74 -7.08 -17.61
CA TYR A 897 -9.03 -7.62 -18.78
C TYR A 897 -7.58 -7.16 -18.92
N ASP A 898 -7.09 -6.29 -18.04
CA ASP A 898 -5.66 -6.03 -17.92
C ASP A 898 -5.06 -6.99 -16.87
N GLU A 899 -4.28 -7.96 -17.35
CA GLU A 899 -3.69 -9.00 -16.50
C GLU A 899 -2.70 -8.48 -15.45
N ARG A 900 -2.10 -7.30 -15.67
CA ARG A 900 -1.23 -6.68 -14.65
C ARG A 900 -2.09 -6.03 -13.59
N LEU A 901 -3.08 -5.24 -13.97
CA LEU A 901 -4.00 -4.56 -13.04
C LEU A 901 -4.78 -5.55 -12.17
N ASN A 902 -5.18 -6.72 -12.69
CA ASN A 902 -5.88 -7.74 -11.92
C ASN A 902 -5.05 -8.90 -11.39
N LEU A 903 -3.72 -8.83 -11.54
CA LEU A 903 -2.80 -9.87 -11.08
C LEU A 903 -3.17 -11.28 -11.60
N ARG A 904 -3.67 -11.35 -12.83
CA ARG A 904 -4.14 -12.57 -13.52
C ARG A 904 -5.26 -13.31 -12.79
N LEU A 905 -6.23 -12.56 -12.27
CA LEU A 905 -7.35 -13.07 -11.46
C LEU A 905 -8.02 -14.32 -12.06
N GLY A 906 -8.42 -14.30 -13.33
CA GLY A 906 -9.09 -15.44 -13.98
C GLY A 906 -8.27 -16.73 -13.99
N ARG A 907 -6.95 -16.61 -14.20
CA ARG A 907 -6.03 -17.75 -14.12
C ARG A 907 -5.92 -18.28 -12.71
N ASN A 908 -5.91 -17.41 -11.70
CA ASN A 908 -5.77 -17.79 -10.31
C ASN A 908 -7.04 -18.49 -9.79
N LEU A 909 -8.23 -18.00 -10.14
CA LEU A 909 -9.51 -18.66 -9.84
C LEU A 909 -9.57 -20.08 -10.46
N SER A 910 -9.22 -20.21 -11.74
CA SER A 910 -9.12 -21.50 -12.44
C SER A 910 -8.15 -22.48 -11.76
N LYS A 911 -6.98 -21.98 -11.29
CA LYS A 911 -5.98 -22.80 -10.59
C LYS A 911 -6.49 -23.36 -9.26
N ILE A 912 -7.31 -22.61 -8.51
CA ILE A 912 -7.83 -23.04 -7.20
C ILE A 912 -9.14 -23.83 -7.28
N GLY A 913 -9.58 -24.18 -8.50
CA GLY A 913 -10.77 -24.99 -8.74
C GLY A 913 -12.08 -24.18 -8.75
N VAL A 914 -12.02 -22.85 -8.84
CA VAL A 914 -13.19 -21.98 -8.89
C VAL A 914 -13.58 -21.68 -10.32
N THR A 915 -14.83 -21.96 -10.68
CA THR A 915 -15.45 -21.53 -11.92
C THR A 915 -15.75 -20.04 -11.84
N ALA A 916 -15.07 -19.23 -12.68
CA ALA A 916 -15.19 -17.78 -12.65
C ALA A 916 -15.66 -17.20 -13.99
N LEU A 917 -16.84 -16.60 -14.02
CA LEU A 917 -17.46 -16.02 -15.22
C LEU A 917 -17.40 -14.47 -15.17
N PRO A 918 -16.69 -13.81 -16.11
CA PRO A 918 -16.70 -12.35 -16.21
C PRO A 918 -18.11 -11.80 -16.51
N MET A 919 -18.44 -10.62 -15.98
CA MET A 919 -19.76 -10.01 -16.17
C MET A 919 -20.15 -9.73 -17.64
N ASP A 920 -19.19 -9.57 -18.57
CA ASP A 920 -19.47 -9.36 -20.00
C ASP A 920 -20.21 -10.55 -20.65
N PHE A 921 -20.20 -11.73 -20.03
CA PHE A 921 -20.93 -12.91 -20.53
C PHE A 921 -22.41 -12.90 -20.15
N ILE A 922 -22.86 -11.98 -19.29
CA ILE A 922 -24.22 -11.99 -18.74
C ILE A 922 -25.00 -10.82 -19.35
N ASP A 923 -26.07 -11.14 -20.06
CA ASP A 923 -27.06 -10.15 -20.46
C ASP A 923 -27.93 -9.79 -19.26
N VAL A 924 -27.85 -8.53 -18.85
CA VAL A 924 -28.63 -7.96 -17.74
C VAL A 924 -29.47 -6.77 -18.19
N SER A 925 -29.67 -6.60 -19.49
CA SER A 925 -30.47 -5.51 -20.05
C SER A 925 -31.90 -5.48 -19.51
N SER A 926 -32.49 -6.65 -19.23
CA SER A 926 -33.84 -6.80 -18.69
C SER A 926 -33.94 -6.68 -17.15
N VAL A 927 -32.82 -6.60 -16.43
CA VAL A 927 -32.83 -6.57 -14.96
C VAL A 927 -33.13 -5.17 -14.47
N ASP A 928 -34.28 -4.94 -13.84
CA ASP A 928 -34.67 -3.61 -13.34
C ASP A 928 -33.60 -3.00 -12.39
N LEU A 929 -33.48 -1.67 -12.41
CA LEU A 929 -32.63 -0.89 -11.50
C LEU A 929 -33.30 0.44 -11.08
N SER A 930 -34.63 0.52 -11.19
CA SER A 930 -35.42 1.73 -10.93
C SER A 930 -35.32 2.27 -9.49
N ASP A 931 -34.94 1.43 -8.53
CA ASP A 931 -34.68 1.79 -7.12
C ASP A 931 -33.36 2.55 -6.90
N PHE A 932 -32.50 2.62 -7.92
CA PHE A 932 -31.30 3.47 -7.93
C PHE A 932 -31.42 4.58 -8.99
N PRO A 933 -32.44 5.47 -8.91
CA PRO A 933 -32.74 6.44 -9.97
C PRO A 933 -31.61 7.46 -10.20
N SER A 934 -30.76 7.68 -9.19
CA SER A 934 -29.62 8.60 -9.24
C SER A 934 -28.30 7.91 -9.60
N MET A 935 -28.34 6.66 -10.11
CA MET A 935 -27.12 5.97 -10.52
C MET A 935 -26.50 6.66 -11.74
N TYR A 936 -25.48 7.48 -11.49
CA TYR A 936 -24.84 8.32 -12.51
C TYR A 936 -24.01 7.50 -13.50
N TRP A 937 -23.31 6.46 -13.04
CA TRP A 937 -22.32 5.74 -13.84
C TRP A 937 -22.92 4.55 -14.57
N GLY A 938 -22.78 4.49 -15.90
CA GLY A 938 -23.31 3.39 -16.73
C GLY A 938 -22.72 2.02 -16.38
N LEU A 939 -21.39 1.92 -16.28
CA LEU A 939 -20.73 0.69 -15.80
C LEU A 939 -21.12 0.36 -14.34
N GLY A 940 -21.40 1.36 -13.51
CA GLY A 940 -21.90 1.17 -12.14
C GLY A 940 -23.28 0.52 -12.14
N ALA A 941 -24.20 1.02 -12.97
CA ALA A 941 -25.52 0.43 -13.16
C ALA A 941 -25.42 -1.03 -13.64
N GLN A 942 -24.55 -1.32 -14.61
CA GLN A 942 -24.33 -2.69 -15.10
C GLN A 942 -23.80 -3.62 -13.98
N ILE A 943 -22.85 -3.15 -13.17
CA ILE A 943 -22.34 -3.90 -12.01
C ILE A 943 -23.47 -4.24 -11.03
N LEU A 944 -24.36 -3.29 -10.73
CA LEU A 944 -25.48 -3.51 -9.80
C LEU A 944 -26.56 -4.44 -10.37
N ARG A 945 -26.85 -4.37 -11.67
CA ARG A 945 -27.75 -5.34 -12.33
C ARG A 945 -27.19 -6.75 -12.29
N VAL A 946 -25.88 -6.91 -12.50
CA VAL A 946 -25.22 -8.22 -12.34
C VAL A 946 -25.25 -8.67 -10.88
N ALA A 947 -25.12 -7.77 -9.90
CA ALA A 947 -25.31 -8.10 -8.49
C ALA A 947 -26.72 -8.63 -8.19
N ARG A 948 -27.78 -8.04 -8.79
CA ARG A 948 -29.16 -8.54 -8.70
C ARG A 948 -29.30 -9.92 -9.35
N PHE A 949 -28.76 -10.08 -10.56
CA PHE A 949 -28.72 -11.38 -11.25
C PHE A 949 -28.06 -12.47 -10.40
N ILE A 950 -26.95 -12.13 -9.73
CA ILE A 950 -26.26 -13.03 -8.81
C ILE A 950 -27.17 -13.33 -7.62
N LYS A 951 -27.74 -12.31 -6.96
CA LYS A 951 -28.56 -12.45 -5.74
C LYS A 951 -29.68 -13.47 -5.93
N GLU A 952 -30.37 -13.44 -7.06
CA GLU A 952 -31.52 -14.31 -7.39
C GLU A 952 -31.19 -15.81 -7.56
N ARG A 953 -29.92 -16.18 -7.80
CA ARG A 953 -29.53 -17.56 -8.15
C ARG A 953 -28.72 -18.25 -7.05
N PRO A 954 -29.23 -19.27 -6.33
CA PRO A 954 -28.56 -19.85 -5.16
C PRO A 954 -27.09 -20.28 -5.37
N ASN A 955 -26.77 -20.85 -6.54
CA ASN A 955 -25.43 -21.33 -6.89
C ASN A 955 -24.49 -20.25 -7.45
N CYS A 956 -24.96 -19.01 -7.63
CA CYS A 956 -24.15 -17.89 -8.13
C CYS A 956 -23.63 -17.02 -6.98
N PHE A 957 -22.33 -16.77 -6.97
CA PHE A 957 -21.63 -15.99 -5.95
C PHE A 957 -20.90 -14.81 -6.59
N GLY A 958 -20.79 -13.69 -5.88
CA GLY A 958 -20.27 -12.44 -6.47
C GLY A 958 -18.83 -12.13 -6.06
N LEU A 959 -17.95 -11.86 -7.02
CA LEU A 959 -16.63 -11.27 -6.77
C LEU A 959 -16.54 -9.91 -7.49
N HIS A 960 -16.44 -8.82 -6.75
CA HIS A 960 -16.31 -7.47 -7.30
C HIS A 960 -14.86 -6.99 -7.28
N LEU A 961 -14.31 -6.63 -8.44
CA LEU A 961 -12.94 -6.14 -8.61
C LEU A 961 -12.89 -4.62 -8.83
N THR A 962 -12.18 -3.93 -7.95
CA THR A 962 -12.00 -2.47 -7.95
C THR A 962 -10.54 -2.08 -7.70
N ASN A 963 -10.22 -0.78 -7.77
CA ASN A 963 -8.91 -0.25 -7.41
C ASN A 963 -8.98 0.81 -6.32
N PHE A 964 -7.92 0.89 -5.52
CA PHE A 964 -7.72 1.98 -4.59
C PHE A 964 -7.73 3.33 -5.32
N GLY A 965 -8.37 4.32 -4.70
CA GLY A 965 -8.58 5.64 -5.30
C GLY A 965 -9.68 5.70 -6.38
N CYS A 966 -10.45 4.62 -6.60
CA CYS A 966 -11.59 4.69 -7.51
C CYS A 966 -12.75 5.47 -6.87
N GLY A 967 -12.92 6.73 -7.29
CA GLY A 967 -14.01 7.60 -6.83
C GLY A 967 -15.40 6.97 -7.00
N PRO A 968 -15.82 6.55 -8.22
CA PRO A 968 -17.12 5.93 -8.43
C PRO A 968 -17.35 4.68 -7.57
N ASP A 969 -16.37 3.77 -7.50
CA ASP A 969 -16.57 2.47 -6.85
C ASP A 969 -16.68 2.63 -5.32
N SER A 970 -16.13 3.71 -4.75
CA SER A 970 -16.38 4.07 -3.34
C SER A 970 -17.87 4.23 -3.00
N PHE A 971 -18.71 4.60 -3.98
CA PHE A 971 -20.17 4.62 -3.86
C PHE A 971 -20.79 3.28 -4.24
N ILE A 972 -20.36 2.69 -5.37
CA ILE A 972 -20.94 1.43 -5.89
C ILE A 972 -20.81 0.29 -4.89
N GLU A 973 -19.70 0.19 -4.18
CA GLU A 973 -19.51 -0.87 -3.17
C GLU A 973 -20.62 -0.88 -2.11
N HIS A 974 -21.11 0.28 -1.69
CA HIS A 974 -22.20 0.34 -0.71
C HIS A 974 -23.51 -0.22 -1.27
N PHE A 975 -23.83 0.08 -2.53
CA PHE A 975 -25.01 -0.45 -3.21
C PHE A 975 -24.86 -1.95 -3.54
N TYR A 976 -23.67 -2.37 -3.95
CA TYR A 976 -23.36 -3.78 -4.19
C TYR A 976 -23.58 -4.61 -2.91
N LYS A 977 -23.03 -4.15 -1.77
CA LYS A 977 -23.22 -4.79 -0.46
C LYS A 977 -24.70 -4.84 -0.07
N TYR A 978 -25.44 -3.75 -0.32
CA TYR A 978 -26.87 -3.67 -0.03
C TYR A 978 -27.67 -4.72 -0.83
N ILE A 979 -27.40 -4.86 -2.14
CA ILE A 979 -28.08 -5.85 -3.00
C ILE A 979 -27.74 -7.28 -2.58
N MET A 980 -26.47 -7.55 -2.29
CA MET A 980 -26.03 -8.90 -1.93
C MET A 980 -26.60 -9.34 -0.57
N GLY A 981 -26.74 -8.43 0.40
CA GLY A 981 -27.23 -8.73 1.74
C GLY A 981 -26.43 -9.85 2.40
N ASP A 982 -27.10 -10.88 2.91
CA ASP A 982 -26.47 -12.05 3.56
C ASP A 982 -25.83 -13.06 2.59
N LYS A 983 -25.96 -12.85 1.27
CA LYS A 983 -25.38 -13.76 0.30
C LYS A 983 -23.86 -13.58 0.24
N ALA A 984 -23.08 -14.65 0.22
CA ALA A 984 -21.62 -14.55 0.21
C ALA A 984 -21.09 -13.83 -1.05
N TYR A 985 -20.28 -12.79 -0.84
CA TYR A 985 -19.55 -12.06 -1.89
C TYR A 985 -18.13 -11.70 -1.42
N LEU A 986 -17.25 -11.42 -2.37
CA LEU A 986 -15.91 -10.90 -2.12
C LEU A 986 -15.72 -9.58 -2.88
N ILE A 987 -15.20 -8.56 -2.21
CA ILE A 987 -14.74 -7.33 -2.88
C ILE A 987 -13.21 -7.33 -2.83
N LEU A 988 -12.59 -7.35 -4.00
CA LEU A 988 -11.15 -7.25 -4.17
C LEU A 988 -10.79 -5.84 -4.65
N GLU A 989 -10.09 -5.10 -3.80
CA GLU A 989 -9.49 -3.82 -4.15
C GLU A 989 -7.99 -4.02 -4.39
N LEU A 990 -7.53 -3.63 -5.58
CA LEU A 990 -6.13 -3.69 -6.00
C LEU A 990 -5.52 -2.28 -6.11
N ASP A 991 -4.20 -2.21 -6.20
CA ASP A 991 -3.46 -0.96 -6.36
C ASP A 991 -2.14 -1.24 -7.10
N GLU A 992 -1.17 -0.33 -7.06
CA GLU A 992 0.17 -0.41 -7.68
C GLU A 992 1.03 -1.64 -7.30
N HIS A 993 0.57 -2.51 -6.41
CA HIS A 993 1.32 -3.68 -5.95
C HIS A 993 1.42 -4.79 -7.01
N SER A 994 2.56 -5.46 -7.03
CA SER A 994 2.81 -6.61 -7.91
C SER A 994 2.65 -7.98 -7.21
N ALA A 995 2.31 -7.99 -5.92
CA ALA A 995 2.29 -9.21 -5.11
C ALA A 995 0.92 -9.91 -5.09
N VAL A 996 0.87 -11.15 -5.61
CA VAL A 996 -0.37 -11.95 -5.72
C VAL A 996 -0.76 -12.67 -4.41
N ALA A 997 0.16 -12.85 -3.45
CA ALA A 997 -0.04 -13.69 -2.27
C ALA A 997 -1.24 -13.28 -1.38
N GLY A 998 -1.43 -11.97 -1.17
CA GLY A 998 -2.58 -11.45 -0.42
C GLY A 998 -3.90 -11.73 -1.13
N VAL A 999 -3.93 -11.56 -2.46
CA VAL A 999 -5.10 -11.89 -3.29
C VAL A 999 -5.40 -13.38 -3.23
N MET A 1000 -4.40 -14.26 -3.37
CA MET A 1000 -4.60 -15.71 -3.30
C MET A 1000 -5.24 -16.16 -2.00
N THR A 1001 -4.80 -15.59 -0.87
CA THR A 1001 -5.36 -15.93 0.45
C THR A 1001 -6.85 -15.57 0.54
N ARG A 1002 -7.26 -14.42 0.00
CA ARG A 1002 -8.68 -14.03 -0.09
C ARG A 1002 -9.47 -14.95 -1.02
N LEU A 1003 -8.90 -15.34 -2.15
CA LEU A 1003 -9.57 -16.24 -3.10
C LEU A 1003 -9.79 -17.64 -2.53
N GLU A 1004 -8.80 -18.20 -1.82
CA GLU A 1004 -8.90 -19.50 -1.16
C GLU A 1004 -9.93 -19.47 -0.02
N ALA A 1005 -9.88 -18.45 0.84
CA ALA A 1005 -10.86 -18.27 1.90
C ALA A 1005 -12.28 -18.11 1.33
N TYR A 1006 -12.43 -17.35 0.24
CA TYR A 1006 -13.72 -17.18 -0.41
C TYR A 1006 -14.26 -18.46 -1.05
N ARG A 1007 -13.40 -19.29 -1.66
CA ARG A 1007 -13.78 -20.62 -2.12
C ARG A 1007 -14.33 -21.46 -0.96
N ASN A 1008 -13.64 -21.49 0.19
CA ASN A 1008 -14.09 -22.27 1.33
C ASN A 1008 -15.43 -21.75 1.87
N VAL A 1009 -15.64 -20.42 1.91
CA VAL A 1009 -16.94 -19.82 2.26
C VAL A 1009 -18.05 -20.26 1.32
N ILE A 1010 -17.79 -20.29 0.01
CA ILE A 1010 -18.73 -20.77 -1.01
C ILE A 1010 -19.10 -22.23 -0.74
N GLU A 1011 -18.09 -23.09 -0.55
CA GLU A 1011 -18.28 -24.52 -0.28
C GLU A 1011 -19.14 -24.73 0.99
N ASN A 1012 -18.86 -24.01 2.07
CA ASN A 1012 -19.63 -24.06 3.31
C ASN A 1012 -21.08 -23.58 3.12
N THR A 1013 -21.28 -22.50 2.35
CA THR A 1013 -22.60 -21.95 2.06
C THR A 1013 -23.44 -22.92 1.24
N MET A 1014 -22.84 -23.60 0.26
CA MET A 1014 -23.49 -24.64 -0.53
C MET A 1014 -23.87 -25.85 0.33
N GLN A 1015 -22.97 -26.29 1.23
CA GLN A 1015 -23.26 -27.37 2.18
C GLN A 1015 -24.43 -27.03 3.11
N LYS A 1016 -24.45 -25.82 3.67
CA LYS A 1016 -25.55 -25.33 4.52
C LYS A 1016 -26.89 -25.32 3.77
N SER A 1017 -26.89 -24.81 2.55
CA SER A 1017 -28.12 -24.77 1.74
C SER A 1017 -28.68 -26.18 1.49
N ARG A 1018 -27.79 -27.17 1.28
CA ARG A 1018 -28.17 -28.58 1.15
C ARG A 1018 -28.65 -29.20 2.47
N SER A 1019 -28.10 -28.82 3.62
CA SER A 1019 -28.58 -29.32 4.92
C SER A 1019 -29.96 -28.77 5.26
N ASP A 1020 -30.19 -27.47 5.00
CA ASP A 1020 -31.45 -26.79 5.30
C ASP A 1020 -32.59 -27.36 4.43
N MET A 1021 -32.35 -27.58 3.12
CA MET A 1021 -33.33 -28.25 2.24
C MET A 1021 -33.69 -29.68 2.69
N ASN A 1022 -32.72 -30.44 3.21
CA ASN A 1022 -32.97 -31.79 3.72
C ASN A 1022 -33.76 -31.80 5.04
N LEU A 1023 -33.66 -30.75 5.85
CA LEU A 1023 -34.46 -30.58 7.06
C LEU A 1023 -35.91 -30.22 6.73
N ASP A 1024 -36.12 -29.32 5.76
CA ASP A 1024 -37.47 -28.97 5.28
C ASP A 1024 -38.18 -30.18 4.63
N LEU A 1025 -37.46 -30.99 3.84
CA LEU A 1025 -38.00 -32.23 3.26
C LEU A 1025 -38.32 -33.30 4.32
N ARG A 1026 -37.61 -33.32 5.45
CA ARG A 1026 -37.91 -34.22 6.59
C ARG A 1026 -39.02 -33.70 7.49
N ALA A 1027 -39.27 -32.39 7.51
CA ALA A 1027 -40.38 -31.78 8.24
C ALA A 1027 -41.69 -31.79 7.42
N ALA A 1028 -41.59 -31.87 6.09
CA ALA A 1028 -42.72 -31.97 5.16
C ALA A 1028 -43.19 -33.41 4.89
N ASN A 1029 -42.38 -34.43 5.21
CA ASN A 1029 -42.77 -35.84 5.27
C ASN A 1029 -43.14 -36.24 6.69
#